data_AF-A0A4P9CBU2-F1
#
_entry.id   AF-A0A4P9CBU2-F1
#
_cell.length_a   1.000
_cell.length_b   1.000
_cell.length_c   1.000
_cell.angle_alpha   90.00
_cell.angle_beta   90.00
_cell.angle_gamma   90.00
#
_symmetry.space_group_name_H-M   'P 1'
#
loop_
_entity.id
_entity.type
_entity.pdbx_description
1 polymer ?
#
loop_
_entity_poly.entity_id
_entity_poly.type
_entity_poly.pdbx_seq_one_letter_code
_entity_poly.pdbx_strand_id
1 'polypeptide(L)'
;MDQKVLMTQVWLNNTYSGKTGYIHCDEDGATGNGTIASLISALQIEIGVSPVTGEFGPLTASMCPTLKLGSAGNKVNILQGALWCKGYSSSDLTKTYDGATIIGVNAFKKAAGLPQDGEVDPKTFKGILSTDAVVWGSMGDPRIQEIQRGLNSKYSDYFWKDLNICPVDGEYGRNTCNAMLYAFQKEVGIDEPNGVFGPSTAQGANDHNVALWSGQTELVVLLQYMLYVNGFDPGEFDGGFGYGVQTAVMDFQEMMALDADGWVGLSTWAALLVSKGNTDRAPNAIDTTARINSNRAQYFKGIGIDYVGRYLTGYWPITISEINKILAAGLRYIPIFERSGDDMKGIVHEVTEAPYFTSTQGTSDAQYAIEAADRLGLPRSSVIYFAVDFDVYDFEVESNIIPYFRAVKTKLNQSSDYRVGIYASRSCCSKVAAAGLSEYSYVADMSVGFSGNIGQKMPSNWAFDQYWFDSIGVQSRYMDYDKVIASGRDGGVGSITVSNLPRILCEDTLESLGFDVSVGWDFNVEYPFYTGVVDGKYKMGITGQFSPMAALGGVPAEQKISFNINDGQFDEVELESAKATYDNLDTSMKMLFGDSDSLQPALSIANTVSNGKLTLAFYLDSAGNPVFDIQVEQVAETSTGETSIYTEVIYTFNLNQPDPPDTGALRSTVITVLGASVGLLLLVLLAASFGTGFGEVLTAILALGAFLTAS
;
A
#
# COMPACT_ATOMS: atom_id res chain seq x y z
N MET A 1 21.39 22.74 31.08
CA MET A 1 22.06 21.75 31.95
C MET A 1 21.41 21.78 33.32
N ASP A 2 20.68 20.74 33.65
CA ASP A 2 20.07 20.56 34.97
C ASP A 2 21.09 19.92 35.92
N GLN A 3 21.35 20.57 37.07
CA GLN A 3 22.35 20.11 38.03
C GLN A 3 21.92 18.84 38.79
N LYS A 4 20.61 18.62 38.96
CA LYS A 4 20.09 17.43 39.65
C LYS A 4 20.11 16.21 38.74
N VAL A 5 19.85 16.42 37.45
CA VAL A 5 20.05 15.38 36.42
C VAL A 5 21.54 15.02 36.33
N LEU A 6 22.43 16.01 36.26
CA LEU A 6 23.88 15.77 36.23
C LEU A 6 24.36 14.98 37.46
N MET A 7 23.92 15.39 38.66
CA MET A 7 24.20 14.67 39.90
C MET A 7 23.77 13.19 39.82
N THR A 8 22.61 12.92 39.22
CA THR A 8 22.09 11.56 39.02
C THR A 8 22.96 10.77 38.06
N GLN A 9 23.30 11.32 36.90
CA GLN A 9 24.15 10.69 35.88
C GLN A 9 25.53 10.33 36.46
N VAL A 10 26.18 11.29 37.13
CA VAL A 10 27.49 11.10 37.79
C VAL A 10 27.41 10.02 38.87
N TRP A 11 26.34 10.01 39.68
CA TRP A 11 26.17 8.99 40.70
C TRP A 11 25.98 7.59 40.12
N LEU A 12 25.17 7.46 39.05
CA LEU A 12 24.94 6.19 38.37
C LEU A 12 26.25 5.60 37.83
N ASN A 13 26.98 6.39 37.04
CA ASN A 13 28.24 5.96 36.44
C ASN A 13 29.28 5.56 37.51
N ASN A 14 29.42 6.35 38.58
CA ASN A 14 30.35 6.01 39.65
C ASN A 14 29.94 4.77 40.46
N THR A 15 28.64 4.51 40.61
CA THR A 15 28.14 3.42 41.47
C THR A 15 28.11 2.08 40.74
N TYR A 16 27.78 2.08 39.45
CA TYR A 16 27.51 0.86 38.68
C TYR A 16 28.54 0.58 37.57
N SER A 17 29.52 1.48 37.33
CA SER A 17 30.62 1.18 36.41
C SER A 17 31.34 -0.12 36.80
N GLY A 18 31.59 -0.97 35.81
CA GLY A 18 32.16 -2.31 35.99
C GLY A 18 31.17 -3.40 36.44
N LYS A 19 29.89 -3.08 36.69
CA LYS A 19 28.85 -4.09 36.90
C LYS A 19 28.39 -4.66 35.55
N THR A 20 28.25 -5.99 35.48
CA THR A 20 27.83 -6.68 34.26
C THR A 20 26.48 -6.16 33.76
N GLY A 21 26.45 -5.64 32.53
CA GLY A 21 25.25 -5.17 31.85
C GLY A 21 24.77 -3.76 32.21
N TYR A 22 25.49 -3.03 33.07
CA TYR A 22 25.20 -1.60 33.31
C TYR A 22 25.38 -0.79 32.02
N ILE A 23 24.42 0.09 31.74
CA ILE A 23 24.46 1.02 30.60
C ILE A 23 24.97 2.36 31.10
N HIS A 24 25.99 2.90 30.44
CA HIS A 24 26.60 4.18 30.79
C HIS A 24 25.82 5.33 30.15
N CYS A 25 25.47 6.37 30.91
CA CYS A 25 24.90 7.61 30.36
C CYS A 25 25.95 8.70 30.22
N ASP A 26 25.68 9.66 29.34
CA ASP A 26 26.42 10.92 29.32
C ASP A 26 26.16 11.73 30.59
N GLU A 27 27.16 12.46 31.05
CA GLU A 27 27.11 13.34 32.23
C GLU A 27 26.97 14.80 31.80
N ASP A 28 25.87 15.12 31.12
CA ASP A 28 25.61 16.40 30.47
C ASP A 28 24.49 17.22 31.13
N GLY A 29 23.85 16.66 32.15
CA GLY A 29 22.69 17.23 32.82
C GLY A 29 21.46 17.39 31.92
N ALA A 30 21.36 16.60 30.85
CA ALA A 30 20.18 16.47 30.01
C ALA A 30 19.51 15.10 30.23
N THR A 31 18.19 15.09 30.40
CA THR A 31 17.45 13.82 30.43
C THR A 31 17.25 13.31 29.00
N GLY A 32 17.25 11.98 28.85
CA GLY A 32 16.93 11.30 27.60
C GLY A 32 16.99 9.77 27.76
N ASN A 33 16.81 9.06 26.64
CA ASN A 33 16.78 7.60 26.62
C ASN A 33 18.04 6.98 27.24
N GLY A 34 19.22 7.57 27.04
CA GLY A 34 20.46 7.09 27.64
C GLY A 34 20.46 7.16 29.18
N THR A 35 20.01 8.26 29.77
CA THR A 35 19.89 8.40 31.23
C THR A 35 18.82 7.48 31.80
N ILE A 36 17.67 7.34 31.14
CA ILE A 36 16.61 6.42 31.57
C ILE A 36 17.06 4.95 31.49
N ALA A 37 17.72 4.54 30.41
CA ALA A 37 18.28 3.19 30.28
C ALA A 37 19.34 2.90 31.36
N SER A 38 20.12 3.91 31.74
CA SER A 38 21.11 3.80 32.84
C SER A 38 20.42 3.63 34.21
N LEU A 39 19.36 4.39 34.49
CA LEU A 39 18.54 4.23 35.69
C LEU A 39 17.86 2.85 35.76
N ILE A 40 17.31 2.37 34.65
CA ILE A 40 16.65 1.05 34.57
C ILE A 40 17.68 -0.08 34.73
N SER A 41 18.83 -0.02 34.05
CA SER A 41 19.88 -1.03 34.20
C SER A 41 20.43 -1.08 35.63
N ALA A 42 20.58 0.07 36.29
CA ALA A 42 20.91 0.15 37.72
C ALA A 42 19.83 -0.52 38.61
N LEU A 43 18.54 -0.26 38.34
CA LEU A 43 17.43 -0.92 39.04
C LEU A 43 17.48 -2.44 38.87
N GLN A 44 17.65 -2.91 37.63
CA GLN A 44 17.76 -4.33 37.28
C GLN A 44 18.88 -5.02 38.07
N ILE A 45 20.05 -4.40 38.19
CA ILE A 45 21.16 -4.89 39.01
C ILE A 45 20.75 -4.98 40.49
N GLU A 46 20.09 -3.95 41.02
CA GLU A 46 19.67 -3.87 42.43
C GLU A 46 18.55 -4.84 42.82
N ILE A 47 17.79 -5.34 41.85
CA ILE A 47 16.71 -6.33 42.05
C ILE A 47 17.09 -7.72 41.52
N GLY A 48 18.28 -7.90 40.93
CA GLY A 48 18.78 -9.20 40.49
C GLY A 48 18.20 -9.69 39.15
N VAL A 49 17.77 -8.80 38.27
CA VAL A 49 17.35 -9.14 36.90
C VAL A 49 18.57 -9.47 36.04
N SER A 50 18.50 -10.56 35.26
CA SER A 50 19.53 -10.95 34.29
C SER A 50 18.88 -11.59 33.05
N PRO A 51 19.30 -11.24 31.82
CA PRO A 51 20.28 -10.21 31.50
C PRO A 51 19.76 -8.79 31.83
N VAL A 52 20.68 -7.88 32.13
CA VAL A 52 20.38 -6.45 32.30
C VAL A 52 20.27 -5.84 30.90
N THR A 53 19.16 -5.16 30.63
CA THR A 53 18.80 -4.66 29.28
C THR A 53 18.67 -3.15 29.22
N GLY A 54 18.45 -2.47 30.35
CA GLY A 54 18.05 -1.06 30.36
C GLY A 54 16.57 -0.83 30.00
N GLU A 55 15.80 -1.89 29.78
CA GLU A 55 14.37 -1.82 29.44
C GLU A 55 13.50 -2.32 30.59
N PHE A 56 12.44 -1.57 30.93
CA PHE A 56 11.51 -1.95 32.00
C PHE A 56 10.50 -2.99 31.47
N GLY A 57 10.99 -4.19 31.20
CA GLY A 57 10.21 -5.31 30.67
C GLY A 57 9.48 -6.15 31.74
N PRO A 58 8.82 -7.25 31.35
CA PRO A 58 8.00 -8.07 32.24
C PRO A 58 8.75 -8.62 33.47
N LEU A 59 10.01 -9.03 33.31
CA LEU A 59 10.80 -9.54 34.43
C LEU A 59 11.15 -8.43 35.43
N THR A 60 11.52 -7.25 34.95
CA THR A 60 11.73 -6.07 35.80
C THR A 60 10.45 -5.68 36.52
N ALA A 61 9.31 -5.68 35.83
CA ALA A 61 8.01 -5.38 36.44
C ALA A 61 7.63 -6.36 37.55
N SER A 62 7.89 -7.67 37.35
CA SER A 62 7.62 -8.72 38.35
C SER A 62 8.50 -8.61 39.60
N MET A 63 9.77 -8.23 39.41
CA MET A 63 10.76 -8.17 40.50
C MET A 63 10.88 -6.78 41.15
N CYS A 64 10.27 -5.74 40.56
CA CYS A 64 10.35 -4.38 41.08
C CYS A 64 9.63 -4.30 42.43
N PRO A 65 10.28 -3.77 43.49
CA PRO A 65 9.65 -3.64 44.79
C PRO A 65 8.75 -2.40 44.87
N THR A 66 7.80 -2.43 45.79
CA THR A 66 7.11 -1.21 46.23
C THR A 66 8.01 -0.41 47.19
N LEU A 67 8.34 0.83 46.85
CA LEU A 67 9.04 1.75 47.74
C LEU A 67 8.05 2.62 48.53
N LYS A 68 8.32 2.82 49.81
CA LYS A 68 7.49 3.62 50.73
C LYS A 68 8.33 4.18 51.87
N LEU A 69 7.71 4.95 52.76
CA LEU A 69 8.38 5.50 53.94
C LEU A 69 9.15 4.40 54.70
N GLY A 70 10.44 4.63 54.91
CA GLY A 70 11.35 3.69 55.56
C GLY A 70 12.09 2.74 54.60
N SER A 71 11.73 2.67 53.32
CA SER A 71 12.58 2.05 52.30
C SER A 71 13.93 2.74 52.21
N ALA A 72 14.98 1.97 51.90
CA ALA A 72 16.35 2.48 51.86
C ALA A 72 17.20 1.79 50.78
N GLY A 73 18.41 2.31 50.56
CA GLY A 73 19.41 1.78 49.64
C GLY A 73 19.37 2.42 48.26
N ASN A 74 20.15 1.87 47.32
CA ASN A 74 20.36 2.48 46.02
C ASN A 74 19.08 2.52 45.15
N LYS A 75 18.11 1.63 45.41
CA LYS A 75 16.77 1.68 44.77
C LYS A 75 16.04 3.00 45.03
N VAL A 76 16.24 3.58 46.22
CA VAL A 76 15.69 4.90 46.54
C VAL A 76 16.45 6.01 45.80
N ASN A 77 17.77 5.91 45.66
CA ASN A 77 18.54 6.86 44.85
C ASN A 77 18.13 6.82 43.38
N ILE A 78 17.86 5.63 42.85
CA ILE A 78 17.32 5.47 41.49
C ILE A 78 15.99 6.21 41.37
N LEU A 79 15.06 6.02 42.32
CA LEU A 79 13.79 6.74 42.33
C LEU A 79 13.99 8.27 42.42
N GLN A 80 14.82 8.74 43.36
CA GLN A 80 15.09 10.16 43.57
C GLN A 80 15.71 10.80 42.31
N GLY A 81 16.71 10.14 41.74
CA GLY A 81 17.31 10.58 40.48
C GLY A 81 16.33 10.56 39.30
N ALA A 82 15.49 9.53 39.22
CA ALA A 82 14.46 9.43 38.19
C ALA A 82 13.38 10.51 38.33
N LEU A 83 12.96 10.88 39.56
CA LEU A 83 12.06 12.02 39.79
C LEU A 83 12.66 13.31 39.24
N TRP A 84 13.94 13.59 39.52
CA TRP A 84 14.62 14.76 38.94
C TRP A 84 14.64 14.73 37.41
N CYS A 85 14.95 13.57 36.82
CA CYS A 85 14.91 13.41 35.36
C CYS A 85 13.51 13.62 34.78
N LYS A 86 12.47 13.23 35.52
CA LYS A 86 11.06 13.40 35.17
C LYS A 86 10.55 14.83 35.44
N GLY A 87 11.35 15.71 36.05
CA GLY A 87 11.00 17.09 36.38
C GLY A 87 10.28 17.27 37.73
N TYR A 88 10.30 16.26 38.60
CA TYR A 88 9.71 16.28 39.94
C TYR A 88 10.78 16.40 41.03
N SER A 89 10.50 17.16 42.07
CA SER A 89 11.45 17.36 43.17
C SER A 89 11.60 16.12 44.03
N SER A 90 12.81 15.81 44.49
CA SER A 90 13.06 14.81 45.54
C SER A 90 14.17 15.27 46.50
N SER A 91 14.59 14.40 47.42
CA SER A 91 15.88 14.58 48.10
C SER A 91 17.07 14.25 47.20
N ASP A 92 18.26 14.75 47.56
CA ASP A 92 19.52 14.54 46.83
C ASP A 92 20.15 13.18 47.17
N LEU A 93 19.67 12.11 46.52
CA LEU A 93 20.31 10.79 46.52
C LEU A 93 20.68 10.27 47.91
N THR A 94 19.75 10.42 48.88
CA THR A 94 19.96 10.18 50.32
C THR A 94 19.91 8.71 50.73
N LYS A 95 19.60 7.82 49.79
CA LYS A 95 19.32 6.39 49.98
C LYS A 95 18.18 6.11 50.95
N THR A 96 17.39 7.13 51.31
CA THR A 96 16.34 7.04 52.32
C THR A 96 15.06 7.60 51.74
N TYR A 97 13.99 6.81 51.76
CA TYR A 97 12.69 7.24 51.26
C TYR A 97 12.05 8.15 52.31
N ASP A 98 12.24 9.45 52.13
CA ASP A 98 11.92 10.50 53.10
C ASP A 98 10.69 11.34 52.68
N GLY A 99 10.33 12.32 53.52
CA GLY A 99 9.18 13.19 53.29
C GLY A 99 9.29 14.02 51.99
N ALA A 100 10.49 14.46 51.61
CA ALA A 100 10.68 15.21 50.36
C ALA A 100 10.49 14.31 49.13
N THR A 101 10.94 13.06 49.21
CA THR A 101 10.69 12.04 48.17
C THR A 101 9.19 11.75 48.03
N ILE A 102 8.46 11.62 49.15
CA ILE A 102 6.98 11.46 49.15
C ILE A 102 6.29 12.63 48.44
N ILE A 103 6.72 13.87 48.72
CA ILE A 103 6.16 15.06 48.08
C ILE A 103 6.34 14.99 46.55
N GLY A 104 7.54 14.62 46.07
CA GLY A 104 7.82 14.41 44.66
C GLY A 104 6.97 13.34 44.01
N VAL A 105 6.88 12.18 44.65
CA VAL A 105 6.06 11.05 44.18
C VAL A 105 4.59 11.45 44.10
N ASN A 106 4.05 12.11 45.12
CA ASN A 106 2.65 12.54 45.11
C ASN A 106 2.41 13.64 44.07
N ALA A 107 3.37 14.52 43.81
CA ALA A 107 3.26 15.49 42.71
C ALA A 107 3.18 14.77 41.34
N PHE A 108 4.04 13.78 41.09
CA PHE A 108 3.99 12.94 39.89
C PHE A 108 2.67 12.19 39.77
N LYS A 109 2.25 11.48 40.83
CA LYS A 109 1.00 10.72 40.82
C LYS A 109 -0.20 11.61 40.59
N LYS A 110 -0.24 12.80 41.21
CA LYS A 110 -1.30 13.78 40.99
C LYS A 110 -1.35 14.23 39.52
N ALA A 111 -0.20 14.44 38.88
CA ALA A 111 -0.12 14.78 37.46
C ALA A 111 -0.59 13.65 36.55
N ALA A 112 -0.20 12.42 36.88
CA ALA A 112 -0.56 11.22 36.16
C ALA A 112 -2.04 10.82 36.32
N GLY A 113 -2.75 11.33 37.33
CA GLY A 113 -4.10 10.88 37.68
C GLY A 113 -4.13 9.64 38.59
N LEU A 114 -3.02 9.33 39.27
CA LEU A 114 -2.86 8.18 40.17
C LEU A 114 -3.12 8.55 41.65
N PRO A 115 -3.45 7.56 42.52
CA PRO A 115 -3.66 7.78 43.95
C PRO A 115 -2.42 8.34 44.68
N GLN A 116 -2.58 9.43 45.44
CA GLN A 116 -1.48 10.11 46.15
C GLN A 116 -1.19 9.48 47.53
N ASP A 117 -0.93 8.17 47.54
CA ASP A 117 -0.66 7.36 48.75
C ASP A 117 0.79 7.45 49.26
N GLY A 118 1.68 8.12 48.52
CA GLY A 118 3.11 8.22 48.85
C GLY A 118 3.89 6.91 48.68
N GLU A 119 3.32 5.87 48.05
CA GLU A 119 4.01 4.64 47.71
C GLU A 119 4.42 4.63 46.23
N VAL A 120 5.46 3.90 45.85
CA VAL A 120 5.85 3.69 44.45
C VAL A 120 5.82 2.21 44.18
N ASP A 121 4.69 1.75 43.63
CA ASP A 121 4.52 0.38 43.13
C ASP A 121 5.21 0.22 41.75
N PRO A 122 5.33 -1.02 41.22
CA PRO A 122 5.98 -1.25 39.92
C PRO A 122 5.41 -0.42 38.76
N LYS A 123 4.10 -0.18 38.77
CA LYS A 123 3.41 0.67 37.78
C LYS A 123 3.87 2.12 37.84
N THR A 124 3.88 2.71 39.04
CA THR A 124 4.36 4.07 39.27
C THR A 124 5.85 4.16 38.96
N PHE A 125 6.64 3.15 39.34
CA PHE A 125 8.08 3.11 39.07
C PHE A 125 8.36 3.11 37.57
N LYS A 126 7.65 2.27 36.78
CA LYS A 126 7.75 2.26 35.32
C LYS A 126 7.36 3.61 34.71
N GLY A 127 6.30 4.24 35.23
CA GLY A 127 5.87 5.58 34.81
C GLY A 127 6.92 6.66 35.05
N ILE A 128 7.64 6.61 36.18
CA ILE A 128 8.73 7.55 36.50
C ILE A 128 9.99 7.24 35.67
N LEU A 129 10.32 5.96 35.48
CA LEU A 129 11.43 5.48 34.65
C LEU A 129 11.07 5.42 33.16
N SER A 130 10.54 6.50 32.62
CA SER A 130 10.28 6.63 31.18
C SER A 130 10.50 8.07 30.72
N THR A 131 10.68 8.25 29.41
CA THR A 131 10.72 9.57 28.78
C THR A 131 9.33 10.14 28.47
N ASP A 132 8.26 9.36 28.67
CA ASP A 132 6.88 9.81 28.49
C ASP A 132 6.59 11.06 29.34
N ALA A 133 6.07 12.12 28.73
CA ALA A 133 5.79 13.34 29.47
C ALA A 133 4.58 13.14 30.40
N VAL A 134 4.76 13.52 31.67
CA VAL A 134 3.68 13.61 32.66
C VAL A 134 3.79 15.00 33.26
N VAL A 135 2.99 15.95 32.78
CA VAL A 135 3.11 17.36 33.16
C VAL A 135 1.78 17.93 33.67
N TRP A 136 1.87 18.96 34.51
CA TRP A 136 0.72 19.77 34.90
C TRP A 136 0.57 20.96 33.96
N GLY A 137 -0.44 20.95 33.09
CA GLY A 137 -0.83 22.10 32.27
C GLY A 137 0.20 22.56 31.21
N SER A 138 -0.11 23.73 30.61
CA SER A 138 0.55 24.54 29.55
C SER A 138 1.21 23.90 28.32
N MET A 139 1.34 22.58 28.25
CA MET A 139 1.70 21.87 27.00
C MET A 139 0.50 21.05 26.51
N GLY A 140 0.28 21.04 25.19
CA GLY A 140 -0.78 20.29 24.55
C GLY A 140 -2.21 20.75 24.89
N ASP A 141 -3.18 19.93 24.54
CA ASP A 141 -4.59 20.17 24.77
C ASP A 141 -4.99 19.77 26.20
N PRO A 142 -5.51 20.70 27.03
CA PRO A 142 -5.91 20.41 28.41
C PRO A 142 -7.02 19.36 28.52
N ARG A 143 -7.91 19.25 27.52
CA ARG A 143 -8.94 18.22 27.48
C ARG A 143 -8.36 16.84 27.15
N ILE A 144 -7.35 16.76 26.29
CA ILE A 144 -6.63 15.49 26.07
C ILE A 144 -5.89 15.07 27.35
N GLN A 145 -5.33 16.03 28.10
CA GLN A 145 -4.74 15.70 29.41
C GLN A 145 -5.78 15.18 30.41
N GLU A 146 -7.03 15.66 30.35
CA GLU A 146 -8.14 15.14 31.16
C GLU A 146 -8.46 13.69 30.80
N ILE A 147 -8.55 13.37 29.50
CA ILE A 147 -8.71 12.01 28.98
C ILE A 147 -7.58 11.11 29.50
N GLN A 148 -6.32 11.53 29.34
CA GLN A 148 -5.13 10.76 29.74
C GLN A 148 -5.12 10.46 31.25
N ARG A 149 -5.48 11.46 32.08
CA ARG A 149 -5.64 11.25 33.54
C ARG A 149 -6.79 10.32 33.87
N GLY A 150 -7.92 10.44 33.17
CA GLY A 150 -9.07 9.54 33.34
C GLY A 150 -8.70 8.09 33.03
N LEU A 151 -8.00 7.88 31.91
CA LEU A 151 -7.48 6.56 31.51
C LEU A 151 -6.51 5.99 32.55
N ASN A 152 -5.57 6.80 33.04
CA ASN A 152 -4.64 6.36 34.08
C ASN A 152 -5.32 6.04 35.40
N SER A 153 -6.27 6.88 35.83
CA SER A 153 -6.95 6.74 37.11
C SER A 153 -7.76 5.46 37.18
N LYS A 154 -8.48 5.13 36.10
CA LYS A 154 -9.45 4.03 36.10
C LYS A 154 -8.93 2.75 35.45
N TYR A 155 -8.08 2.84 34.42
CA TYR A 155 -7.76 1.71 33.55
C TYR A 155 -6.28 1.34 33.49
N SER A 156 -5.37 2.10 34.13
CA SER A 156 -3.93 1.82 34.04
C SER A 156 -3.53 0.40 34.47
N ASP A 157 -4.29 -0.23 35.39
CA ASP A 157 -4.02 -1.61 35.83
C ASP A 157 -4.11 -2.64 34.70
N TYR A 158 -4.87 -2.36 33.64
CA TYR A 158 -5.05 -3.27 32.51
C TYR A 158 -3.98 -3.13 31.43
N PHE A 159 -3.29 -1.99 31.34
CA PHE A 159 -2.38 -1.71 30.21
C PHE A 159 -0.95 -1.33 30.60
N TRP A 160 -0.66 -1.03 31.88
CA TRP A 160 0.66 -0.50 32.26
C TRP A 160 1.83 -1.45 31.96
N LYS A 161 1.57 -2.77 31.94
CA LYS A 161 2.59 -3.77 31.63
C LYS A 161 3.03 -3.70 30.17
N ASP A 162 2.07 -3.51 29.27
CA ASP A 162 2.32 -3.50 27.82
C ASP A 162 2.67 -2.09 27.31
N LEU A 163 2.00 -1.05 27.82
CA LEU A 163 2.14 0.33 27.34
C LEU A 163 2.98 1.26 28.23
N ASN A 164 3.06 0.99 29.55
CA ASN A 164 3.27 1.99 30.62
C ASN A 164 1.97 2.73 31.01
N ILE A 165 2.00 3.64 31.99
CA ILE A 165 0.90 4.60 32.18
C ILE A 165 0.80 5.51 30.94
N CYS A 166 -0.39 6.03 30.64
CA CYS A 166 -0.53 7.03 29.58
C CYS A 166 0.33 8.26 29.91
N PRO A 167 1.04 8.83 28.93
CA PRO A 167 1.57 10.17 29.07
C PRO A 167 0.42 11.14 29.38
N VAL A 168 0.74 12.22 30.09
CA VAL A 168 -0.17 13.34 30.35
C VAL A 168 0.46 14.59 29.76
N ASP A 169 0.52 14.61 28.43
CA ASP A 169 1.18 15.63 27.59
C ASP A 169 0.19 16.48 26.80
N GLY A 170 -1.09 16.08 26.75
CA GLY A 170 -2.13 16.76 25.99
C GLY A 170 -2.07 16.45 24.49
N GLU A 171 -1.34 15.42 24.08
CA GLU A 171 -1.27 14.96 22.69
C GLU A 171 -1.96 13.60 22.52
N TYR A 172 -2.82 13.48 21.51
CA TYR A 172 -3.44 12.21 21.18
C TYR A 172 -2.48 11.36 20.35
N GLY A 173 -1.66 10.57 21.04
CA GLY A 173 -0.71 9.64 20.42
C GLY A 173 -1.09 8.18 20.58
N ARG A 174 -0.20 7.31 20.09
CA ARG A 174 -0.31 5.83 20.13
C ARG A 174 -0.66 5.28 21.52
N ASN A 175 -0.02 5.76 22.57
CA ASN A 175 -0.28 5.28 23.94
C ASN A 175 -1.70 5.61 24.41
N THR A 176 -2.18 6.83 24.15
CA THR A 176 -3.56 7.23 24.49
C THR A 176 -4.57 6.41 23.69
N CYS A 177 -4.35 6.25 22.38
CA CYS A 177 -5.19 5.44 21.49
C CYS A 177 -5.29 3.98 21.97
N ASN A 178 -4.15 3.34 22.25
CA ASN A 178 -4.13 1.96 22.70
C ASN A 178 -4.78 1.81 24.09
N ALA A 179 -4.52 2.74 25.01
CA ALA A 179 -5.15 2.72 26.33
C ALA A 179 -6.68 2.86 26.28
N MET A 180 -7.23 3.63 25.33
CA MET A 180 -8.68 3.66 25.09
C MET A 180 -9.21 2.28 24.67
N LEU A 181 -8.48 1.53 23.86
CA LEU A 181 -8.88 0.18 23.45
C LEU A 181 -8.82 -0.81 24.63
N TYR A 182 -7.80 -0.75 25.49
CA TYR A 182 -7.78 -1.51 26.74
C TYR A 182 -8.96 -1.16 27.66
N ALA A 183 -9.27 0.14 27.81
CA ALA A 183 -10.39 0.60 28.60
C ALA A 183 -11.74 0.10 28.03
N PHE A 184 -11.93 0.19 26.72
CA PHE A 184 -13.11 -0.31 26.05
C PHE A 184 -13.28 -1.82 26.25
N GLN A 185 -12.22 -2.61 26.02
CA GLN A 185 -12.22 -4.05 26.24
C GLN A 185 -12.63 -4.40 27.68
N LYS A 186 -12.13 -3.62 28.66
CA LYS A 186 -12.52 -3.81 30.05
C LYS A 186 -14.01 -3.54 30.28
N GLU A 187 -14.53 -2.45 29.73
CA GLU A 187 -15.93 -2.03 29.93
C GLU A 187 -16.93 -2.95 29.21
N VAL A 188 -16.54 -3.61 28.11
CA VAL A 188 -17.37 -4.63 27.44
C VAL A 188 -17.20 -6.04 28.03
N GLY A 189 -16.48 -6.18 29.15
CA GLY A 189 -16.41 -7.42 29.93
C GLY A 189 -15.36 -8.44 29.46
N ILE A 190 -14.30 -8.03 28.77
CA ILE A 190 -13.18 -8.91 28.44
C ILE A 190 -12.28 -9.06 29.67
N ASP A 191 -12.05 -10.31 30.10
CA ASP A 191 -11.29 -10.63 31.31
C ASP A 191 -9.82 -10.22 31.22
N GLU A 192 -9.18 -10.46 30.07
CA GLU A 192 -7.79 -10.14 29.79
C GLU A 192 -7.70 -9.20 28.57
N PRO A 193 -7.92 -7.89 28.77
CA PRO A 193 -7.69 -6.88 27.74
C PRO A 193 -6.27 -6.97 27.17
N ASN A 194 -6.12 -6.78 25.86
CA ASN A 194 -4.86 -6.96 25.15
C ASN A 194 -4.55 -5.82 24.15
N GLY A 195 -5.41 -4.81 24.06
CA GLY A 195 -5.23 -3.67 23.16
C GLY A 195 -5.30 -4.04 21.67
N VAL A 196 -5.94 -5.16 21.31
CA VAL A 196 -6.16 -5.59 19.92
C VAL A 196 -7.65 -5.66 19.62
N PHE A 197 -8.08 -5.02 18.54
CA PHE A 197 -9.45 -5.13 18.04
C PHE A 197 -9.61 -6.48 17.30
N GLY A 198 -9.95 -7.53 18.05
CA GLY A 198 -10.22 -8.87 17.54
C GLY A 198 -11.70 -9.28 17.69
N PRO A 199 -12.04 -10.55 17.40
CA PRO A 199 -13.42 -11.04 17.42
C PRO A 199 -14.15 -10.79 18.75
N SER A 200 -13.50 -10.97 19.90
CA SER A 200 -14.12 -10.70 21.20
C SER A 200 -14.42 -9.22 21.42
N THR A 201 -13.56 -8.32 20.93
CA THR A 201 -13.79 -6.87 20.99
C THR A 201 -14.95 -6.46 20.07
N ALA A 202 -15.01 -7.03 18.86
CA ALA A 202 -16.11 -6.81 17.93
C ALA A 202 -17.46 -7.29 18.52
N GLN A 203 -17.48 -8.49 19.12
CA GLN A 203 -18.65 -9.00 19.81
C GLN A 203 -19.05 -8.07 20.99
N GLY A 204 -18.08 -7.66 21.80
CA GLY A 204 -18.30 -6.70 22.89
C GLY A 204 -18.92 -5.39 22.40
N ALA A 205 -18.44 -4.86 21.28
CA ALA A 205 -19.00 -3.66 20.65
C ALA A 205 -20.43 -3.86 20.12
N ASN A 206 -20.74 -5.05 19.60
CA ASN A 206 -22.09 -5.39 19.13
C ASN A 206 -23.10 -5.57 20.29
N ASP A 207 -22.63 -6.08 21.43
CA ASP A 207 -23.48 -6.36 22.60
C ASP A 207 -23.69 -5.13 23.48
N HIS A 208 -22.78 -4.14 23.43
CA HIS A 208 -22.78 -2.93 24.26
C HIS A 208 -23.01 -1.67 23.44
N ASN A 209 -24.17 -1.62 22.76
CA ASN A 209 -24.55 -0.45 21.98
C ASN A 209 -24.96 0.72 22.89
N VAL A 210 -24.61 1.96 22.54
CA VAL A 210 -25.03 3.17 23.28
C VAL A 210 -25.76 4.14 22.37
N ALA A 211 -26.76 4.82 22.93
CA ALA A 211 -27.57 5.83 22.25
C ALA A 211 -28.07 6.86 23.26
N LEU A 212 -28.88 7.81 22.79
CA LEU A 212 -29.49 8.85 23.63
C LEU A 212 -30.14 8.24 24.90
N TRP A 213 -29.77 8.78 26.06
CA TRP A 213 -30.19 8.32 27.40
C TRP A 213 -29.67 6.93 27.81
N SER A 214 -28.59 6.44 27.20
CA SER A 214 -27.90 5.22 27.64
C SER A 214 -27.52 5.29 29.13
N GLY A 215 -27.76 4.19 29.85
CA GLY A 215 -27.31 4.01 31.24
C GLY A 215 -25.89 3.45 31.37
N GLN A 216 -25.18 3.22 30.25
CA GLN A 216 -23.83 2.68 30.24
C GLN A 216 -22.78 3.80 30.43
N THR A 217 -22.80 4.46 31.59
CA THR A 217 -22.05 5.69 31.89
C THR A 217 -20.58 5.63 31.44
N GLU A 218 -19.90 4.53 31.72
CA GLU A 218 -18.47 4.41 31.47
C GLU A 218 -18.12 4.23 30.00
N LEU A 219 -18.95 3.48 29.26
CA LEU A 219 -18.86 3.43 27.80
C LEU A 219 -19.18 4.78 27.18
N VAL A 220 -20.11 5.54 27.75
CA VAL A 220 -20.40 6.90 27.28
C VAL A 220 -19.22 7.84 27.53
N VAL A 221 -18.52 7.75 28.67
CA VAL A 221 -17.28 8.51 28.89
C VAL A 221 -16.24 8.19 27.81
N LEU A 222 -16.04 6.89 27.53
CA LEU A 222 -15.10 6.47 26.48
C LEU A 222 -15.52 6.94 25.09
N LEU A 223 -16.82 6.92 24.78
CA LEU A 223 -17.37 7.50 23.55
C LEU A 223 -17.06 8.99 23.46
N GLN A 224 -17.32 9.76 24.53
CA GLN A 224 -17.03 11.19 24.57
C GLN A 224 -15.53 11.44 24.36
N TYR A 225 -14.64 10.67 24.99
CA TYR A 225 -13.20 10.75 24.74
C TYR A 225 -12.86 10.52 23.26
N MET A 226 -13.39 9.45 22.66
CA MET A 226 -13.11 9.06 21.28
C MET A 226 -13.67 10.08 20.27
N LEU A 227 -14.85 10.65 20.51
CA LEU A 227 -15.42 11.72 19.68
C LEU A 227 -14.52 12.96 19.70
N TYR A 228 -14.11 13.40 20.90
CA TYR A 228 -13.28 14.60 21.06
C TYR A 228 -11.93 14.45 20.33
N VAL A 229 -11.24 13.31 20.51
CA VAL A 229 -9.96 13.07 19.82
C VAL A 229 -10.11 12.86 18.32
N ASN A 230 -11.32 12.57 17.82
CA ASN A 230 -11.65 12.56 16.40
C ASN A 230 -12.12 13.94 15.87
N GLY A 231 -12.23 14.95 16.71
CA GLY A 231 -12.59 16.32 16.33
C GLY A 231 -14.08 16.66 16.44
N PHE A 232 -14.87 15.80 17.07
CA PHE A 232 -16.30 16.00 17.31
C PHE A 232 -16.52 16.30 18.78
N ASP A 233 -16.87 17.54 19.13
CA ASP A 233 -17.00 17.94 20.53
C ASP A 233 -18.26 17.35 21.18
N PRO A 234 -18.12 16.43 22.14
CA PRO A 234 -19.27 15.82 22.81
C PRO A 234 -19.80 16.67 23.98
N GLY A 235 -19.16 17.81 24.29
CA GLY A 235 -19.34 18.52 25.56
C GLY A 235 -18.47 17.95 26.68
N GLU A 236 -18.99 17.96 27.91
CA GLU A 236 -18.29 17.48 29.10
C GLU A 236 -18.12 15.95 29.09
N PHE A 237 -17.07 15.46 29.73
CA PHE A 237 -16.78 14.03 29.86
C PHE A 237 -17.48 13.41 31.09
N ASP A 238 -18.80 13.54 31.15
CA ASP A 238 -19.63 13.21 32.31
C ASP A 238 -20.31 11.82 32.25
N GLY A 239 -20.17 11.11 31.14
CA GLY A 239 -20.84 9.82 30.91
C GLY A 239 -22.34 9.92 30.63
N GLY A 240 -22.85 11.14 30.38
CA GLY A 240 -24.23 11.39 30.01
C GLY A 240 -24.42 11.43 28.49
N PHE A 241 -25.18 10.50 27.92
CA PHE A 241 -25.52 10.53 26.49
C PHE A 241 -26.72 11.45 26.26
N GLY A 242 -26.47 12.76 26.27
CA GLY A 242 -27.43 13.80 25.92
C GLY A 242 -27.44 14.18 24.44
N TYR A 243 -28.20 15.21 24.09
CA TYR A 243 -28.31 15.68 22.70
C TYR A 243 -26.98 16.15 22.08
N GLY A 244 -26.10 16.77 22.87
CA GLY A 244 -24.77 17.18 22.37
C GLY A 244 -23.93 15.98 21.91
N VAL A 245 -23.90 14.90 22.70
CA VAL A 245 -23.24 13.65 22.33
C VAL A 245 -23.91 13.03 21.10
N GLN A 246 -25.24 13.03 21.03
CA GLN A 246 -25.96 12.51 19.86
C GLN A 246 -25.57 13.23 18.57
N THR A 247 -25.52 14.56 18.60
CA THR A 247 -25.08 15.38 17.45
C THR A 247 -23.64 15.04 17.07
N ALA A 248 -22.71 15.00 18.03
CA ALA A 248 -21.33 14.63 17.76
C ALA A 248 -21.18 13.22 17.17
N VAL A 249 -22.01 12.26 17.61
CA VAL A 249 -22.06 10.91 17.02
C VAL A 249 -22.54 10.95 15.58
N MET A 250 -23.63 11.66 15.28
CA MET A 250 -24.18 11.75 13.91
C MET A 250 -23.19 12.44 12.98
N ASP A 251 -22.53 13.51 13.42
CA ASP A 251 -21.50 14.21 12.64
C ASP A 251 -20.29 13.29 12.36
N PHE A 252 -19.87 12.50 13.35
CA PHE A 252 -18.81 11.50 13.17
C PHE A 252 -19.24 10.39 12.19
N GLN A 253 -20.46 9.86 12.34
CA GLN A 253 -21.01 8.84 11.45
C GLN A 253 -21.08 9.36 10.00
N GLU A 254 -21.54 10.59 9.78
CA GLU A 254 -21.56 11.23 8.47
C GLU A 254 -20.15 11.38 7.89
N MET A 255 -19.19 11.86 8.70
CA MET A 255 -17.79 11.98 8.28
C MET A 255 -17.15 10.65 7.88
N MET A 256 -17.57 9.54 8.49
CA MET A 256 -17.05 8.19 8.21
C MET A 256 -17.91 7.41 7.19
N ALA A 257 -18.89 8.06 6.55
CA ALA A 257 -19.87 7.45 5.64
C ALA A 257 -20.58 6.21 6.25
N LEU A 258 -20.94 6.32 7.53
CA LEU A 258 -21.83 5.40 8.23
C LEU A 258 -23.26 5.94 8.20
N ASP A 259 -24.22 5.11 8.61
CA ASP A 259 -25.58 5.59 8.88
C ASP A 259 -25.55 6.60 10.04
N ALA A 260 -25.92 7.86 9.77
CA ALA A 260 -25.91 8.97 10.74
C ALA A 260 -27.19 8.97 11.59
N ASP A 261 -27.38 7.93 12.39
CA ASP A 261 -28.59 7.68 13.19
C ASP A 261 -28.43 7.99 14.69
N GLY A 262 -27.22 8.35 15.14
CA GLY A 262 -26.91 8.60 16.54
C GLY A 262 -26.83 7.32 17.40
N TRP A 263 -26.91 6.14 16.78
CA TRP A 263 -26.76 4.83 17.41
C TRP A 263 -25.31 4.36 17.32
N VAL A 264 -24.67 4.19 18.46
CA VAL A 264 -23.29 3.70 18.52
C VAL A 264 -23.32 2.18 18.68
N GLY A 265 -23.32 1.48 17.56
CA GLY A 265 -23.14 0.03 17.48
C GLY A 265 -21.78 -0.37 16.93
N LEU A 266 -21.63 -1.65 16.54
CA LEU A 266 -20.36 -2.22 16.07
C LEU A 266 -19.62 -1.33 15.05
N SER A 267 -20.31 -0.84 14.01
CA SER A 267 -19.67 -0.03 12.97
C SER A 267 -19.13 1.30 13.51
N THR A 268 -19.87 1.99 14.37
CA THR A 268 -19.43 3.25 14.98
C THR A 268 -18.30 3.01 15.99
N TRP A 269 -18.43 2.00 16.84
CA TRP A 269 -17.37 1.63 17.78
C TRP A 269 -16.07 1.25 17.08
N ALA A 270 -16.15 0.39 16.06
CA ALA A 270 -14.98 -0.03 15.31
C ALA A 270 -14.30 1.17 14.62
N ALA A 271 -15.06 2.07 14.00
CA ALA A 271 -14.52 3.27 13.35
C ALA A 271 -13.82 4.24 14.33
N LEU A 272 -14.26 4.28 15.60
CA LEU A 272 -13.61 5.07 16.65
C LEU A 272 -12.34 4.40 17.20
N LEU A 273 -12.28 3.07 17.21
CA LEU A 273 -11.24 2.28 17.89
C LEU A 273 -10.09 1.83 16.98
N VAL A 274 -10.35 1.60 15.70
CA VAL A 274 -9.35 1.08 14.75
C VAL A 274 -9.57 1.65 13.36
N SER A 275 -8.48 1.95 12.64
CA SER A 275 -8.53 2.60 11.32
C SER A 275 -9.45 1.88 10.34
N LYS A 276 -9.31 0.56 10.21
CA LYS A 276 -10.11 -0.28 9.31
C LYS A 276 -11.61 -0.38 9.63
N GLY A 277 -12.05 0.14 10.78
CA GLY A 277 -13.44 0.05 11.21
C GLY A 277 -14.00 -1.37 11.25
N ASN A 278 -15.31 -1.50 10.97
CA ASN A 278 -15.99 -2.79 10.88
C ASN A 278 -15.77 -3.41 9.49
N THR A 279 -15.02 -4.51 9.43
CA THR A 279 -14.64 -5.19 8.18
C THR A 279 -15.79 -5.96 7.52
N ASP A 280 -16.88 -6.18 8.25
CA ASP A 280 -18.10 -6.83 7.74
C ASP A 280 -19.04 -5.84 7.05
N ARG A 281 -18.75 -4.53 7.09
CA ARG A 281 -19.54 -3.54 6.36
C ARG A 281 -19.47 -3.80 4.86
N ALA A 282 -20.58 -3.55 4.15
CA ALA A 282 -20.61 -3.69 2.70
C ALA A 282 -19.82 -2.54 2.05
N PRO A 283 -18.90 -2.81 1.11
CA PRO A 283 -18.27 -1.76 0.32
C PRO A 283 -19.24 -1.15 -0.69
N ASN A 284 -18.99 0.09 -1.10
CA ASN A 284 -19.59 0.71 -2.30
C ASN A 284 -18.53 1.01 -3.38
N ALA A 285 -17.27 0.69 -3.11
CA ALA A 285 -16.15 0.80 -4.02
C ALA A 285 -15.21 -0.41 -3.81
N ILE A 286 -14.42 -0.73 -4.82
CA ILE A 286 -13.32 -1.70 -4.69
C ILE A 286 -12.07 -1.15 -5.35
N ASP A 287 -10.92 -1.70 -5.02
CA ASP A 287 -9.76 -1.69 -5.90
C ASP A 287 -9.15 -3.09 -6.01
N THR A 288 -8.43 -3.33 -7.09
CA THR A 288 -7.84 -4.64 -7.37
C THR A 288 -6.78 -4.52 -8.43
N THR A 289 -5.77 -5.39 -8.42
CA THR A 289 -4.84 -5.58 -9.54
C THR A 289 -5.44 -6.46 -10.64
N ALA A 290 -6.49 -7.22 -10.35
CA ALA A 290 -7.11 -8.14 -11.27
C ALA A 290 -8.01 -7.44 -12.31
N ARG A 291 -8.13 -8.05 -13.49
CA ARG A 291 -8.93 -7.54 -14.60
C ARG A 291 -10.43 -7.53 -14.31
N ILE A 292 -11.11 -6.46 -14.68
CA ILE A 292 -12.56 -6.36 -14.64
C ILE A 292 -13.15 -6.62 -16.03
N ASN A 293 -13.58 -7.87 -16.27
CA ASN A 293 -14.38 -8.20 -17.45
C ASN A 293 -15.87 -7.84 -17.23
N SER A 294 -16.68 -7.99 -18.27
CA SER A 294 -18.11 -7.66 -18.25
C SER A 294 -18.87 -8.40 -17.14
N ASN A 295 -18.58 -9.69 -16.91
CA ASN A 295 -19.24 -10.48 -15.88
C ASN A 295 -18.90 -9.99 -14.46
N ARG A 296 -17.62 -9.69 -14.21
CA ARG A 296 -17.15 -9.12 -12.94
C ARG A 296 -17.77 -7.74 -12.70
N ALA A 297 -17.77 -6.88 -13.71
CA ALA A 297 -18.39 -5.56 -13.62
C ALA A 297 -19.88 -5.64 -13.27
N GLN A 298 -20.64 -6.49 -13.95
CA GLN A 298 -22.07 -6.70 -13.67
C GLN A 298 -22.31 -7.29 -12.28
N TYR A 299 -21.48 -8.24 -11.84
CA TYR A 299 -21.55 -8.79 -10.49
C TYR A 299 -21.35 -7.70 -9.44
N PHE A 300 -20.28 -6.91 -9.56
CA PHE A 300 -19.98 -5.85 -8.60
C PHE A 300 -21.07 -4.79 -8.56
N LYS A 301 -21.60 -4.38 -9.71
CA LYS A 301 -22.75 -3.48 -9.74
C LYS A 301 -23.97 -4.09 -9.03
N GLY A 302 -24.22 -5.38 -9.26
CA GLY A 302 -25.35 -6.10 -8.66
C GLY A 302 -25.30 -6.20 -7.13
N ILE A 303 -24.11 -6.11 -6.52
CA ILE A 303 -23.94 -6.12 -5.05
C ILE A 303 -23.78 -4.71 -4.46
N GLY A 304 -24.00 -3.65 -5.24
CA GLY A 304 -23.99 -2.26 -4.76
C GLY A 304 -22.64 -1.54 -4.86
N ILE A 305 -21.67 -2.08 -5.60
CA ILE A 305 -20.46 -1.33 -5.94
C ILE A 305 -20.79 -0.27 -7.01
N ASP A 306 -20.25 0.93 -6.83
CA ASP A 306 -20.35 2.04 -7.77
C ASP A 306 -18.99 2.44 -8.37
N TYR A 307 -17.89 2.11 -7.70
CA TYR A 307 -16.54 2.53 -8.12
C TYR A 307 -15.54 1.39 -8.14
N VAL A 308 -14.62 1.42 -9.10
CA VAL A 308 -13.53 0.45 -9.24
C VAL A 308 -12.20 1.19 -9.43
N GLY A 309 -11.30 1.02 -8.47
CA GLY A 309 -9.90 1.42 -8.54
C GLY A 309 -9.07 0.44 -9.37
N ARG A 310 -8.37 0.99 -10.36
CA ARG A 310 -7.45 0.24 -11.22
C ARG A 310 -6.24 1.08 -11.58
N TYR A 311 -5.14 0.39 -11.82
CA TYR A 311 -3.82 1.00 -11.94
C TYR A 311 -3.53 1.48 -13.35
N LEU A 312 -3.00 2.69 -13.47
CA LEU A 312 -2.42 3.24 -14.71
C LEU A 312 -1.08 2.58 -15.08
N THR A 313 -0.48 1.89 -14.12
CA THR A 313 0.88 1.37 -14.12
C THR A 313 0.91 -0.08 -13.64
N GLY A 314 2.10 -0.68 -13.62
CA GLY A 314 2.33 -2.03 -13.13
C GLY A 314 2.25 -3.09 -14.23
N TYR A 315 2.24 -4.36 -13.81
CA TYR A 315 2.25 -5.50 -14.73
C TYR A 315 0.89 -5.70 -15.44
N TRP A 316 -0.22 -5.36 -14.75
CA TRP A 316 -1.58 -5.44 -15.29
C TRP A 316 -2.28 -4.06 -15.33
N PRO A 317 -1.76 -3.08 -16.09
CA PRO A 317 -2.31 -1.73 -16.16
C PRO A 317 -3.66 -1.74 -16.89
N ILE A 318 -4.60 -0.91 -16.47
CA ILE A 318 -5.95 -0.85 -17.06
C ILE A 318 -5.91 -0.53 -18.56
N THR A 319 -6.84 -1.09 -19.32
CA THR A 319 -6.97 -0.84 -20.78
C THR A 319 -8.25 -0.07 -21.11
N ILE A 320 -8.31 0.52 -22.31
CA ILE A 320 -9.53 1.19 -22.83
C ILE A 320 -10.73 0.23 -22.83
N SER A 321 -10.52 -1.04 -23.22
CA SER A 321 -11.58 -2.06 -23.23
C SER A 321 -12.10 -2.34 -21.82
N GLU A 322 -11.20 -2.46 -20.84
CA GLU A 322 -11.56 -2.66 -19.43
C GLU A 322 -12.38 -1.48 -18.88
N ILE A 323 -11.96 -0.23 -19.16
CA ILE A 323 -12.71 0.97 -18.77
C ILE A 323 -14.12 0.93 -19.37
N ASN A 324 -14.26 0.65 -20.67
CA ASN A 324 -15.57 0.59 -21.32
C ASN A 324 -16.50 -0.46 -20.68
N LYS A 325 -15.96 -1.62 -20.26
CA LYS A 325 -16.73 -2.66 -19.55
C LYS A 325 -17.20 -2.20 -18.17
N ILE A 326 -16.33 -1.53 -17.42
CA ILE A 326 -16.67 -0.90 -16.13
C ILE A 326 -17.81 0.11 -16.33
N LEU A 327 -17.64 1.04 -17.28
CA LEU A 327 -18.61 2.10 -17.54
C LEU A 327 -19.95 1.56 -18.07
N ALA A 328 -19.93 0.55 -18.94
CA ALA A 328 -21.12 -0.09 -19.48
C ALA A 328 -21.95 -0.82 -18.40
N ALA A 329 -21.31 -1.31 -17.33
CA ALA A 329 -22.00 -1.84 -16.16
C ALA A 329 -22.60 -0.76 -15.25
N GLY A 330 -22.38 0.52 -15.53
CA GLY A 330 -22.81 1.64 -14.69
C GLY A 330 -21.93 1.85 -13.47
N LEU A 331 -20.68 1.38 -13.50
CA LEU A 331 -19.64 1.66 -12.52
C LEU A 331 -18.82 2.89 -12.96
N ARG A 332 -18.03 3.44 -12.02
CA ARG A 332 -17.06 4.51 -12.24
C ARG A 332 -15.64 3.99 -12.06
N TYR A 333 -14.70 4.52 -12.83
CA TYR A 333 -13.29 4.17 -12.72
C TYR A 333 -12.54 5.15 -11.80
N ILE A 334 -11.69 4.65 -10.89
CA ILE A 334 -10.78 5.44 -10.06
C ILE A 334 -9.33 5.24 -10.54
N PRO A 335 -8.67 6.27 -11.09
CA PRO A 335 -7.29 6.16 -11.55
C PRO A 335 -6.27 6.12 -10.42
N ILE A 336 -5.58 4.99 -10.28
CA ILE A 336 -4.51 4.80 -9.29
C ILE A 336 -3.16 4.77 -10.01
N PHE A 337 -2.18 5.50 -9.49
CA PHE A 337 -0.80 5.47 -9.95
C PHE A 337 0.08 4.88 -8.87
N GLU A 338 0.65 3.71 -9.16
CA GLU A 338 1.50 2.97 -8.25
C GLU A 338 2.60 2.23 -9.02
N ARG A 339 3.86 2.38 -8.60
CA ARG A 339 5.00 1.69 -9.22
C ARG A 339 5.77 0.92 -8.15
N SER A 340 5.39 -0.34 -7.98
CA SER A 340 6.06 -1.32 -7.14
C SER A 340 6.60 -2.47 -8.00
N GLY A 341 7.89 -2.82 -7.87
CA GLY A 341 8.52 -3.94 -8.56
C GLY A 341 9.10 -3.59 -9.94
N ASP A 342 9.45 -4.63 -10.71
CA ASP A 342 9.89 -4.48 -12.11
C ASP A 342 8.71 -4.03 -12.97
N ASP A 343 8.79 -2.83 -13.53
CA ASP A 343 7.93 -2.50 -14.66
C ASP A 343 8.32 -3.35 -15.88
N MET A 344 7.47 -3.38 -16.91
CA MET A 344 7.79 -4.09 -18.17
C MET A 344 9.07 -3.56 -18.88
N LYS A 345 9.73 -2.54 -18.33
CA LYS A 345 10.98 -1.94 -18.81
C LYS A 345 12.20 -2.30 -17.94
N GLY A 346 12.04 -3.13 -16.90
CA GLY A 346 13.13 -3.61 -16.04
C GLY A 346 13.73 -2.55 -15.12
N ILE A 347 12.96 -1.50 -14.78
CA ILE A 347 13.37 -0.49 -13.80
C ILE A 347 12.67 -0.80 -12.48
N VAL A 348 13.46 -1.12 -11.45
CA VAL A 348 12.96 -1.31 -10.08
C VAL A 348 12.49 0.04 -9.54
N HIS A 349 11.18 0.15 -9.32
CA HIS A 349 10.55 1.26 -8.63
C HIS A 349 9.87 0.71 -7.37
N GLU A 350 10.16 1.29 -6.20
CA GLU A 350 9.62 0.81 -4.93
C GLU A 350 8.93 1.96 -4.18
N VAL A 351 7.63 2.17 -4.46
CA VAL A 351 6.76 3.04 -3.65
C VAL A 351 6.64 2.61 -2.18
N THR A 352 7.23 1.46 -1.83
CA THR A 352 7.27 0.85 -0.51
C THR A 352 8.42 1.34 0.36
N GLU A 353 9.21 2.32 -0.10
CA GLU A 353 10.31 2.89 0.67
C GLU A 353 10.51 4.41 0.46
N ALA A 354 10.92 5.11 1.51
CA ALA A 354 11.12 6.56 1.49
C ALA A 354 12.10 7.09 0.40
N PRO A 355 13.22 6.41 0.06
CA PRO A 355 14.17 6.89 -0.95
C PRO A 355 13.59 7.07 -2.36
N TYR A 356 12.52 6.36 -2.70
CA TYR A 356 11.81 6.54 -3.98
C TYR A 356 11.26 7.96 -4.14
N PHE A 357 10.75 8.54 -3.05
CA PHE A 357 10.00 9.79 -3.06
C PHE A 357 10.93 11.02 -3.10
N THR A 358 11.46 11.31 -4.29
CA THR A 358 12.27 12.51 -4.57
C THR A 358 11.54 13.47 -5.52
N SER A 359 11.93 14.75 -5.54
CA SER A 359 11.37 15.72 -6.50
C SER A 359 11.58 15.33 -7.97
N THR A 360 12.72 14.70 -8.28
CA THR A 360 13.00 14.21 -9.64
C THR A 360 12.06 13.06 -9.99
N GLN A 361 11.88 12.12 -9.08
CA GLN A 361 10.96 11.00 -9.26
C GLN A 361 9.52 11.50 -9.42
N GLY A 362 9.06 12.43 -8.59
CA GLY A 362 7.72 13.01 -8.70
C GLY A 362 7.46 13.75 -10.02
N THR A 363 8.48 14.37 -10.61
CA THR A 363 8.36 14.96 -11.97
C THR A 363 8.21 13.88 -13.04
N SER A 364 9.00 12.81 -12.93
CA SER A 364 8.97 11.66 -13.85
C SER A 364 7.63 10.93 -13.79
N ASP A 365 7.16 10.63 -12.58
CA ASP A 365 5.89 9.92 -12.36
C ASP A 365 4.70 10.73 -12.81
N ALA A 366 4.69 12.05 -12.56
CA ALA A 366 3.64 12.90 -13.08
C ALA A 366 3.63 12.93 -14.61
N GLN A 367 4.79 12.97 -15.28
CA GLN A 367 4.85 12.90 -16.74
C GLN A 367 4.30 11.56 -17.23
N TYR A 368 4.69 10.44 -16.62
CA TYR A 368 4.17 9.13 -16.97
C TYR A 368 2.64 9.07 -16.77
N ALA A 369 2.15 9.54 -15.62
CA ALA A 369 0.72 9.54 -15.31
C ALA A 369 -0.09 10.34 -16.32
N ILE A 370 0.42 11.50 -16.78
CA ILE A 370 -0.21 12.30 -17.84
C ILE A 370 -0.28 11.49 -19.13
N GLU A 371 0.84 10.91 -19.58
CA GLU A 371 0.90 10.15 -20.82
C GLU A 371 -0.04 8.94 -20.81
N ALA A 372 -0.04 8.17 -19.71
CA ALA A 372 -0.92 7.03 -19.52
C ALA A 372 -2.40 7.44 -19.51
N ALA A 373 -2.76 8.48 -18.73
CA ALA A 373 -4.12 8.97 -18.65
C ALA A 373 -4.63 9.53 -20.00
N ASP A 374 -3.75 10.20 -20.76
CA ASP A 374 -4.08 10.76 -22.08
C ASP A 374 -4.33 9.67 -23.11
N ARG A 375 -3.50 8.63 -23.13
CA ARG A 375 -3.71 7.46 -24.01
C ARG A 375 -5.03 6.76 -23.72
N LEU A 376 -5.41 6.65 -22.44
CA LEU A 376 -6.69 6.09 -22.03
C LEU A 376 -7.89 7.03 -22.30
N GLY A 377 -7.63 8.28 -22.70
CA GLY A 377 -8.67 9.28 -22.97
C GLY A 377 -9.40 9.75 -21.72
N LEU A 378 -8.72 9.77 -20.56
CA LEU A 378 -9.35 10.25 -19.33
C LEU A 378 -9.74 11.74 -19.47
N PRO A 379 -10.88 12.17 -18.90
CA PRO A 379 -11.21 13.59 -18.83
C PRO A 379 -10.09 14.33 -18.10
N ARG A 380 -9.62 15.45 -18.66
CA ARG A 380 -8.48 16.19 -18.09
C ARG A 380 -8.73 16.67 -16.66
N SER A 381 -9.99 16.80 -16.21
CA SER A 381 -10.33 17.11 -14.81
C SER A 381 -10.29 15.91 -13.84
N SER A 382 -9.88 14.72 -14.30
CA SER A 382 -9.83 13.51 -13.47
C SER A 382 -8.77 13.63 -12.37
N VAL A 383 -9.03 12.99 -11.25
CA VAL A 383 -8.07 12.88 -10.14
C VAL A 383 -7.27 11.60 -10.34
N ILE A 384 -5.95 11.69 -10.21
CA ILE A 384 -5.04 10.53 -10.24
C ILE A 384 -4.45 10.36 -8.84
N TYR A 385 -4.63 9.19 -8.23
CA TYR A 385 -4.19 8.89 -6.88
C TYR A 385 -2.79 8.30 -6.88
N PHE A 386 -1.79 9.09 -6.46
CA PHE A 386 -0.40 8.65 -6.36
C PHE A 386 -0.17 7.93 -5.02
N ALA A 387 0.33 6.70 -5.08
CA ALA A 387 0.48 5.83 -3.90
C ALA A 387 1.77 6.07 -3.10
N VAL A 388 1.62 6.08 -1.77
CA VAL A 388 2.67 5.98 -0.76
C VAL A 388 2.36 4.75 0.09
N ASP A 389 2.83 3.58 -0.37
CA ASP A 389 2.40 2.27 0.16
C ASP A 389 3.40 1.66 1.14
N PHE A 390 3.70 2.38 2.22
CA PHE A 390 4.51 1.87 3.34
C PHE A 390 4.21 2.63 4.63
N ASP A 391 4.73 2.13 5.76
CA ASP A 391 4.66 2.85 7.03
C ASP A 391 5.59 4.06 7.04
N VAL A 392 5.13 5.16 6.43
CA VAL A 392 5.84 6.43 6.37
C VAL A 392 5.77 7.17 7.70
N TYR A 393 6.93 7.51 8.25
CA TYR A 393 6.99 8.28 9.48
C TYR A 393 6.82 9.78 9.24
N ASP A 394 6.41 10.48 10.29
CA ASP A 394 6.15 11.92 10.25
C ASP A 394 7.33 12.74 9.71
N PHE A 395 8.57 12.39 10.02
CA PHE A 395 9.74 13.08 9.50
C PHE A 395 9.98 12.80 8.01
N GLU A 396 9.64 11.60 7.53
CA GLU A 396 9.76 11.20 6.12
C GLU A 396 8.68 11.84 5.27
N VAL A 397 7.49 12.09 5.83
CA VAL A 397 6.46 12.91 5.15
C VAL A 397 7.03 14.28 4.81
N GLU A 398 7.73 14.92 5.75
CA GLU A 398 8.34 16.24 5.56
C GLU A 398 9.54 16.20 4.61
N SER A 399 10.45 15.24 4.79
CA SER A 399 11.71 15.19 4.03
C SER A 399 11.59 14.59 2.62
N ASN A 400 10.61 13.71 2.38
CA ASN A 400 10.49 12.94 1.14
C ASN A 400 9.16 13.17 0.44
N ILE A 401 8.04 12.94 1.13
CA ILE A 401 6.71 12.92 0.48
C ILE A 401 6.28 14.32 0.03
N ILE A 402 6.42 15.35 0.88
CA ILE A 402 6.04 16.73 0.53
C ILE A 402 6.84 17.25 -0.68
N PRO A 403 8.18 17.11 -0.75
CA PRO A 403 8.94 17.44 -1.95
C PRO A 403 8.49 16.70 -3.21
N TYR A 404 8.24 15.38 -3.11
CA TYR A 404 7.71 14.56 -4.21
C TYR A 404 6.37 15.09 -4.73
N PHE A 405 5.38 15.26 -3.85
CA PHE A 405 4.04 15.72 -4.23
C PHE A 405 4.04 17.17 -4.75
N ARG A 406 4.96 18.02 -4.27
CA ARG A 406 5.17 19.36 -4.84
C ARG A 406 5.63 19.29 -6.29
N ALA A 407 6.54 18.37 -6.61
CA ALA A 407 6.98 18.14 -7.98
C ALA A 407 5.86 17.56 -8.86
N VAL A 408 5.10 16.57 -8.35
CA VAL A 408 3.94 16.00 -9.03
C VAL A 408 2.93 17.09 -9.39
N LYS A 409 2.48 17.86 -8.41
CA LYS A 409 1.51 18.94 -8.62
C LYS A 409 2.02 20.00 -9.59
N THR A 410 3.30 20.37 -9.48
CA THR A 410 3.91 21.34 -10.40
C THR A 410 3.87 20.82 -11.84
N LYS A 411 4.25 19.56 -12.05
CA LYS A 411 4.29 18.95 -13.38
C LYS A 411 2.90 18.76 -13.98
N LEU A 412 1.93 18.29 -13.20
CA LEU A 412 0.54 18.20 -13.64
C LEU A 412 0.02 19.57 -14.09
N ASN A 413 0.16 20.62 -13.25
CA ASN A 413 -0.30 21.98 -13.59
C ASN A 413 0.39 22.59 -14.83
N GLN A 414 1.61 22.15 -15.15
CA GLN A 414 2.36 22.65 -16.31
C GLN A 414 2.01 21.94 -17.61
N SER A 415 1.55 20.69 -17.54
CA SER A 415 1.48 19.79 -18.70
C SER A 415 0.12 19.10 -18.87
N SER A 416 -0.85 19.36 -18.00
CA SER A 416 -2.21 18.79 -18.03
C SER A 416 -3.16 19.61 -17.14
N ASP A 417 -4.44 19.22 -17.09
CA ASP A 417 -5.38 19.70 -16.06
C ASP A 417 -5.73 18.62 -15.02
N TYR A 418 -5.02 17.49 -15.02
CA TYR A 418 -5.28 16.40 -14.08
C TYR A 418 -5.02 16.86 -12.65
N ARG A 419 -5.82 16.35 -11.73
CA ARG A 419 -5.81 16.77 -10.32
C ARG A 419 -5.10 15.71 -9.48
N VAL A 420 -4.37 16.15 -8.47
CA VAL A 420 -3.56 15.27 -7.62
C VAL A 420 -4.43 14.66 -6.53
N GLY A 421 -4.54 13.33 -6.51
CA GLY A 421 -4.96 12.55 -5.36
C GLY A 421 -3.76 11.89 -4.68
N ILE A 422 -3.90 11.50 -3.43
CA ILE A 422 -2.90 10.72 -2.69
C ILE A 422 -3.53 9.44 -2.14
N TYR A 423 -2.88 8.30 -2.35
CA TYR A 423 -3.11 7.08 -1.55
C TYR A 423 -2.04 6.99 -0.46
N ALA A 424 -2.42 7.01 0.82
CA ALA A 424 -1.49 6.88 1.95
C ALA A 424 -2.21 6.65 3.30
N SER A 425 -1.43 6.54 4.38
CA SER A 425 -1.94 6.60 5.77
C SER A 425 -2.60 7.95 6.09
N ARG A 426 -3.50 7.97 7.10
CA ARG A 426 -4.27 9.16 7.51
C ARG A 426 -3.41 10.41 7.76
N SER A 427 -2.31 10.30 8.51
CA SER A 427 -1.38 11.41 8.81
C SER A 427 -0.74 11.94 7.53
N CYS A 428 -0.22 11.05 6.68
CA CYS A 428 0.42 11.43 5.42
C CYS A 428 -0.57 12.15 4.50
N CYS A 429 -1.77 11.58 4.29
CA CYS A 429 -2.85 12.20 3.55
C CYS A 429 -3.18 13.61 4.08
N SER A 430 -3.37 13.74 5.41
CA SER A 430 -3.73 15.01 6.04
C SER A 430 -2.65 16.08 5.85
N LYS A 431 -1.37 15.73 5.99
CA LYS A 431 -0.24 16.66 5.82
C LYS A 431 -0.05 17.11 4.39
N VAL A 432 -0.14 16.19 3.43
CA VAL A 432 -0.07 16.52 1.99
C VAL A 432 -1.24 17.41 1.58
N ALA A 433 -2.45 17.13 2.07
CA ALA A 433 -3.63 17.97 1.86
C ALA A 433 -3.47 19.36 2.50
N ALA A 434 -2.99 19.44 3.74
CA ALA A 434 -2.74 20.70 4.44
C ALA A 434 -1.66 21.57 3.77
N ALA A 435 -0.67 20.94 3.13
CA ALA A 435 0.31 21.61 2.27
C ALA A 435 -0.29 22.10 0.92
N GLY A 436 -1.56 21.80 0.66
CA GLY A 436 -2.26 22.13 -0.57
C GLY A 436 -1.72 21.34 -1.76
N LEU A 437 -1.21 20.13 -1.55
CA LEU A 437 -0.54 19.33 -2.60
C LEU A 437 -1.42 18.21 -3.16
N SER A 438 -2.46 17.79 -2.46
CA SER A 438 -3.51 16.90 -2.95
C SER A 438 -4.89 17.54 -2.82
N GLU A 439 -5.80 17.18 -3.73
CA GLU A 439 -7.19 17.56 -3.67
C GLU A 439 -7.99 16.57 -2.84
N TYR A 440 -7.82 15.27 -3.09
CA TYR A 440 -8.50 14.20 -2.37
C TYR A 440 -7.53 13.16 -1.83
N SER A 441 -8.00 12.46 -0.80
CA SER A 441 -7.27 11.35 -0.16
C SER A 441 -7.98 10.02 -0.38
N TYR A 442 -7.18 9.03 -0.74
CA TYR A 442 -7.52 7.61 -0.75
C TYR A 442 -6.80 6.99 0.45
N VAL A 443 -7.53 6.64 1.49
CA VAL A 443 -6.94 6.36 2.80
C VAL A 443 -6.67 4.87 2.94
N ALA A 444 -5.44 4.52 3.31
CA ALA A 444 -4.99 3.13 3.51
C ALA A 444 -5.30 2.64 4.94
N ASP A 445 -6.59 2.62 5.32
CA ASP A 445 -7.01 2.30 6.69
C ASP A 445 -6.92 0.82 7.05
N MET A 446 -6.85 -0.08 6.07
CA MET A 446 -6.61 -1.51 6.29
C MET A 446 -5.25 -1.79 6.92
N SER A 447 -4.28 -0.89 6.71
CA SER A 447 -2.93 -0.93 7.28
C SER A 447 -2.93 -0.45 8.74
N VAL A 448 -3.60 -1.20 9.62
CA VAL A 448 -3.76 -0.88 11.06
C VAL A 448 -2.45 -0.74 11.82
N GLY A 449 -1.36 -1.31 11.30
CA GLY A 449 -0.02 -1.24 11.89
C GLY A 449 0.73 0.06 11.58
N PHE A 450 0.32 0.79 10.53
CA PHE A 450 1.02 2.00 10.11
C PHE A 450 0.93 3.08 11.20
N SER A 451 2.07 3.63 11.54
CA SER A 451 2.24 4.74 12.47
C SER A 451 1.40 5.95 12.08
N GLY A 452 1.26 6.21 10.77
CA GLY A 452 0.41 7.26 10.24
C GLY A 452 -1.11 7.01 10.32
N ASN A 453 -1.57 5.86 10.82
CA ASN A 453 -3.00 5.59 11.05
C ASN A 453 -3.36 5.60 12.54
N ILE A 454 -2.42 5.24 13.41
CA ILE A 454 -2.68 5.05 14.84
C ILE A 454 -2.79 6.40 15.55
N GLY A 455 -3.94 6.63 16.17
CA GLY A 455 -4.27 7.90 16.82
C GLY A 455 -4.49 9.05 15.84
N GLN A 456 -4.74 8.76 14.55
CA GLN A 456 -4.91 9.78 13.53
C GLN A 456 -6.38 9.91 13.10
N LYS A 457 -6.83 11.16 12.94
CA LYS A 457 -8.17 11.49 12.47
C LYS A 457 -8.30 11.17 10.98
N MET A 458 -9.53 10.90 10.52
CA MET A 458 -9.81 10.79 9.09
C MET A 458 -9.53 12.14 8.39
N PRO A 459 -8.76 12.18 7.28
CA PRO A 459 -8.50 13.42 6.53
C PRO A 459 -9.81 14.05 6.05
N SER A 460 -10.00 15.36 6.22
CA SER A 460 -11.25 16.04 5.84
C SER A 460 -11.58 15.98 4.33
N ASN A 461 -10.58 15.71 3.50
CA ASN A 461 -10.69 15.58 2.04
C ASN A 461 -10.69 14.12 1.54
N TRP A 462 -10.95 13.13 2.41
CA TRP A 462 -11.02 11.73 2.00
C TRP A 462 -12.15 11.48 0.99
N ALA A 463 -11.80 10.90 -0.16
CA ALA A 463 -12.71 10.46 -1.21
C ALA A 463 -12.96 8.96 -1.16
N PHE A 464 -11.91 8.20 -0.82
CA PHE A 464 -11.92 6.74 -0.77
C PHE A 464 -11.22 6.26 0.51
N ASP A 465 -11.69 5.16 1.07
CA ASP A 465 -11.22 4.55 2.31
C ASP A 465 -11.12 3.04 2.11
N GLN A 466 -9.89 2.51 1.98
CA GLN A 466 -9.62 1.09 1.82
C GLN A 466 -9.39 0.46 3.18
N TYR A 467 -10.22 -0.53 3.52
CA TYR A 467 -10.30 -1.00 4.90
C TYR A 467 -10.22 -2.52 5.07
N TRP A 468 -10.32 -3.31 3.99
CA TRP A 468 -10.26 -4.77 4.14
C TRP A 468 -9.96 -5.50 2.84
N PHE A 469 -9.23 -6.62 2.94
CA PHE A 469 -9.00 -7.54 1.82
C PHE A 469 -10.09 -8.60 1.74
N ASP A 470 -10.60 -8.89 0.54
CA ASP A 470 -11.58 -9.95 0.30
C ASP A 470 -11.35 -10.64 -1.06
N SER A 471 -12.10 -11.71 -1.32
CA SER A 471 -12.02 -12.46 -2.57
C SER A 471 -13.37 -12.94 -3.06
N ILE A 472 -13.52 -13.10 -4.38
CA ILE A 472 -14.70 -13.69 -5.01
C ILE A 472 -14.34 -14.89 -5.87
N GLY A 473 -15.31 -15.79 -6.05
CA GLY A 473 -15.17 -16.96 -6.93
C GLY A 473 -14.36 -18.10 -6.32
N VAL A 474 -14.14 -19.15 -7.11
CA VAL A 474 -13.35 -20.32 -6.75
C VAL A 474 -12.47 -20.73 -7.93
N GLN A 475 -11.30 -21.31 -7.66
CA GLN A 475 -10.39 -21.86 -8.68
C GLN A 475 -10.12 -20.84 -9.81
N SER A 476 -10.33 -21.21 -11.08
CA SER A 476 -10.07 -20.34 -12.24
C SER A 476 -10.93 -19.07 -12.30
N ARG A 477 -11.96 -18.95 -11.45
CA ARG A 477 -12.81 -17.75 -11.33
C ARG A 477 -12.47 -16.89 -10.11
N TYR A 478 -11.46 -17.27 -9.34
CA TYR A 478 -11.01 -16.54 -8.18
C TYR A 478 -10.51 -15.13 -8.54
N MET A 479 -10.77 -14.16 -7.67
CA MET A 479 -10.24 -12.81 -7.79
C MET A 479 -10.14 -12.14 -6.42
N ASP A 480 -8.95 -11.62 -6.13
CA ASP A 480 -8.71 -10.76 -4.97
C ASP A 480 -9.14 -9.33 -5.24
N TYR A 481 -9.67 -8.66 -4.22
CA TYR A 481 -9.99 -7.24 -4.26
C TYR A 481 -10.00 -6.65 -2.86
N ASP A 482 -9.72 -5.37 -2.77
CA ASP A 482 -9.83 -4.61 -1.53
C ASP A 482 -11.19 -3.93 -1.47
N LYS A 483 -11.82 -4.01 -0.29
CA LYS A 483 -13.06 -3.32 0.05
C LYS A 483 -12.76 -1.85 0.32
N VAL A 484 -13.51 -0.99 -0.37
CA VAL A 484 -13.36 0.46 -0.29
C VAL A 484 -14.71 1.11 0.01
N ILE A 485 -14.70 2.17 0.81
CA ILE A 485 -15.82 3.10 0.93
C ILE A 485 -15.48 4.38 0.17
N ALA A 486 -16.37 4.78 -0.73
CA ALA A 486 -16.37 6.09 -1.37
C ALA A 486 -17.25 7.05 -0.57
N SER A 487 -16.71 8.22 -0.22
CA SER A 487 -17.45 9.29 0.48
C SER A 487 -18.36 10.11 -0.44
N GLY A 488 -18.21 9.95 -1.77
CA GLY A 488 -18.91 10.74 -2.78
C GLY A 488 -18.27 12.09 -3.10
N ARG A 489 -17.13 12.45 -2.48
CA ARG A 489 -16.39 13.69 -2.82
C ARG A 489 -15.78 13.65 -4.22
N ASP A 490 -15.30 12.48 -4.63
CA ASP A 490 -14.87 12.21 -5.99
C ASP A 490 -15.94 11.41 -6.73
N GLY A 491 -16.36 11.91 -7.90
CA GLY A 491 -17.34 11.25 -8.76
C GLY A 491 -16.75 10.11 -9.58
N GLY A 492 -15.43 9.94 -9.57
CA GLY A 492 -14.71 9.00 -10.43
C GLY A 492 -14.82 9.35 -11.91
N VAL A 493 -14.13 8.57 -12.74
CA VAL A 493 -14.19 8.70 -14.19
C VAL A 493 -15.48 8.03 -14.69
N GLY A 494 -16.31 8.84 -15.34
CA GLY A 494 -17.61 8.41 -15.85
C GLY A 494 -17.70 8.21 -17.37
N SER A 495 -16.66 8.60 -18.08
CA SER A 495 -16.56 8.53 -19.54
C SER A 495 -15.11 8.74 -19.94
N ILE A 496 -14.70 8.14 -21.05
CA ILE A 496 -13.41 8.41 -21.69
C ILE A 496 -13.62 8.92 -23.11
N THR A 497 -12.67 9.69 -23.63
CA THR A 497 -12.66 10.18 -25.00
C THR A 497 -11.29 9.92 -25.61
N VAL A 498 -11.21 8.90 -26.45
CA VAL A 498 -9.97 8.47 -27.10
C VAL A 498 -9.92 9.04 -28.51
N SER A 499 -9.00 9.97 -28.76
CA SER A 499 -8.77 10.50 -30.11
C SER A 499 -8.06 9.48 -30.99
N ASN A 500 -8.68 9.11 -32.12
CA ASN A 500 -8.16 8.09 -33.04
C ASN A 500 -7.92 6.74 -32.35
N LEU A 501 -8.98 6.15 -31.77
CA LEU A 501 -8.95 4.84 -31.11
C LEU A 501 -8.20 3.74 -31.91
N PRO A 502 -8.37 3.60 -33.24
CA PRO A 502 -7.59 2.64 -34.02
C PRO A 502 -6.07 2.82 -33.89
N ARG A 503 -5.60 4.06 -33.78
CA ARG A 503 -4.20 4.38 -33.54
C ARG A 503 -3.69 3.85 -32.23
N ILE A 504 -4.35 4.22 -31.17
CA ILE A 504 -3.88 3.93 -29.82
C ILE A 504 -3.87 2.41 -29.60
N LEU A 505 -4.89 1.70 -30.08
CA LEU A 505 -4.93 0.24 -29.98
C LEU A 505 -3.83 -0.47 -30.78
N CYS A 506 -3.47 0.06 -31.96
CA CYS A 506 -2.29 -0.43 -32.70
C CYS A 506 -0.98 -0.12 -32.00
N GLU A 507 -0.82 1.09 -31.45
CA GLU A 507 0.36 1.50 -30.67
C GLU A 507 0.53 0.59 -29.45
N ASP A 508 -0.53 0.36 -28.67
CA ASP A 508 -0.51 -0.54 -27.51
C ASP A 508 -0.14 -1.98 -27.94
N THR A 509 -0.69 -2.45 -29.07
CA THR A 509 -0.38 -3.78 -29.60
C THR A 509 1.10 -3.89 -29.98
N LEU A 510 1.65 -2.87 -30.67
CA LEU A 510 3.06 -2.80 -30.99
C LEU A 510 3.95 -2.75 -29.74
N GLU A 511 3.62 -1.92 -28.75
CA GLU A 511 4.37 -1.85 -27.49
C GLU A 511 4.36 -3.21 -26.76
N SER A 512 3.23 -3.91 -26.76
CA SER A 512 3.12 -5.26 -26.17
C SER A 512 3.97 -6.31 -26.92
N LEU A 513 4.28 -6.04 -28.19
CA LEU A 513 5.20 -6.83 -29.02
C LEU A 513 6.66 -6.32 -28.91
N GLY A 514 6.96 -5.38 -28.01
CA GLY A 514 8.30 -4.86 -27.75
C GLY A 514 8.77 -3.78 -28.73
N PHE A 515 7.85 -3.14 -29.45
CA PHE A 515 8.18 -2.06 -30.38
C PHE A 515 8.14 -0.67 -29.73
N ASP A 516 9.08 0.19 -30.15
CA ASP A 516 9.00 1.63 -29.89
C ASP A 516 8.04 2.26 -30.92
N VAL A 517 6.96 2.86 -30.45
CA VAL A 517 5.88 3.46 -31.26
C VAL A 517 6.22 4.84 -31.83
N SER A 518 7.44 5.34 -31.68
CA SER A 518 7.87 6.61 -32.32
C SER A 518 7.92 6.56 -33.86
N VAL A 519 7.69 5.38 -34.46
CA VAL A 519 7.60 5.15 -35.90
C VAL A 519 6.24 5.60 -36.48
N GLY A 520 6.18 5.82 -37.80
CA GLY A 520 5.07 6.52 -38.46
C GLY A 520 3.69 5.85 -38.32
N TRP A 521 2.64 6.67 -38.45
CA TRP A 521 1.23 6.28 -38.32
C TRP A 521 0.42 6.70 -39.56
N ASP A 522 0.09 5.74 -40.42
CA ASP A 522 -0.85 5.88 -41.55
C ASP A 522 -1.46 4.51 -41.87
N PHE A 523 -2.74 4.48 -42.22
CA PHE A 523 -3.43 3.24 -42.55
C PHE A 523 -2.86 2.59 -43.82
N ASN A 524 -2.63 1.29 -43.73
CA ASN A 524 -2.17 0.44 -44.82
C ASN A 524 -0.80 0.83 -45.41
N VAL A 525 0.03 1.55 -44.64
CA VAL A 525 1.41 1.89 -45.00
C VAL A 525 2.37 0.91 -44.34
N GLU A 526 3.41 0.48 -45.09
CA GLU A 526 4.48 -0.37 -44.57
C GLU A 526 5.60 0.50 -44.01
N TYR A 527 5.99 0.21 -42.78
CA TYR A 527 7.07 0.90 -42.08
C TYR A 527 8.22 -0.06 -41.85
N PRO A 528 9.33 0.08 -42.60
CA PRO A 528 10.50 -0.77 -42.42
C PRO A 528 11.29 -0.37 -41.16
N PHE A 529 11.87 -1.36 -40.50
CA PHE A 529 12.84 -1.17 -39.42
C PHE A 529 13.99 -2.17 -39.56
N TYR A 530 15.15 -1.83 -39.04
CA TYR A 530 16.35 -2.66 -39.11
C TYR A 530 17.01 -2.77 -37.75
N THR A 531 17.22 -4.00 -37.28
CA THR A 531 17.85 -4.26 -35.96
C THR A 531 19.28 -4.78 -36.07
N GLY A 532 19.89 -4.70 -37.27
CA GLY A 532 21.26 -5.17 -37.54
C GLY A 532 21.32 -6.51 -38.28
N VAL A 533 20.42 -7.46 -37.97
CA VAL A 533 20.31 -8.77 -38.64
C VAL A 533 18.92 -9.16 -39.09
N VAL A 534 17.91 -8.49 -38.55
CA VAL A 534 16.52 -8.70 -38.90
C VAL A 534 16.05 -7.50 -39.70
N ASP A 535 15.63 -7.75 -40.93
CA ASP A 535 14.81 -6.80 -41.67
C ASP A 535 13.39 -6.95 -41.13
N GLY A 536 12.84 -5.87 -40.62
CA GLY A 536 11.50 -5.85 -40.09
C GLY A 536 10.62 -4.90 -40.85
N LYS A 537 9.32 -5.18 -40.86
CA LYS A 537 8.32 -4.20 -41.26
C LYS A 537 7.04 -4.41 -40.47
N TYR A 538 6.33 -3.32 -40.20
CA TYR A 538 4.99 -3.40 -39.66
C TYR A 538 4.01 -2.63 -40.53
N LYS A 539 2.74 -3.02 -40.44
CA LYS A 539 1.61 -2.36 -41.11
C LYS A 539 0.42 -2.39 -40.18
N MET A 540 -0.40 -1.35 -40.25
CA MET A 540 -1.62 -1.22 -39.47
C MET A 540 -2.80 -0.92 -40.36
N GLY A 541 -4.00 -1.20 -39.90
CA GLY A 541 -5.20 -0.85 -40.64
C GLY A 541 -6.49 -1.13 -39.88
N ILE A 542 -7.59 -0.87 -40.56
CA ILE A 542 -8.94 -1.18 -40.09
C ILE A 542 -9.67 -1.99 -41.15
N THR A 543 -10.76 -2.65 -40.76
CA THR A 543 -11.64 -3.39 -41.69
C THR A 543 -11.96 -2.56 -42.94
N GLY A 544 -11.75 -3.15 -44.12
CA GLY A 544 -12.01 -2.52 -45.43
C GLY A 544 -10.91 -1.59 -45.94
N GLN A 545 -9.92 -1.21 -45.12
CA GLN A 545 -8.76 -0.41 -45.53
C GLN A 545 -7.43 -1.15 -45.36
N PHE A 546 -7.41 -2.22 -44.57
CA PHE A 546 -6.24 -3.05 -44.35
C PHE A 546 -6.06 -4.11 -45.44
N SER A 547 -4.83 -4.25 -45.94
CA SER A 547 -4.41 -5.38 -46.74
C SER A 547 -3.17 -6.03 -46.12
N PRO A 548 -3.22 -7.32 -45.76
CA PRO A 548 -2.08 -8.02 -45.18
C PRO A 548 -0.81 -7.87 -46.04
N MET A 549 0.34 -7.67 -45.40
CA MET A 549 1.67 -7.63 -46.02
C MET A 549 2.05 -8.99 -46.60
N ALA A 550 1.63 -10.08 -45.95
CA ALA A 550 1.72 -11.42 -46.51
C ALA A 550 0.33 -12.00 -46.78
N ALA A 551 0.21 -12.74 -47.88
CA ALA A 551 -1.00 -13.49 -48.18
C ALA A 551 -1.10 -14.74 -47.27
N LEU A 552 -1.43 -14.54 -45.98
CA LEU A 552 -1.57 -15.61 -44.99
C LEU A 552 -2.57 -16.71 -45.41
N GLY A 553 -3.52 -16.40 -46.29
CA GLY A 553 -4.41 -17.40 -46.92
C GLY A 553 -3.68 -18.41 -47.81
N GLY A 554 -2.52 -18.05 -48.37
CA GLY A 554 -1.64 -18.91 -49.16
C GLY A 554 -0.53 -19.60 -48.35
N VAL A 555 -0.33 -19.22 -47.09
CA VAL A 555 0.56 -19.94 -46.17
C VAL A 555 -0.11 -21.27 -45.78
N PRO A 556 0.55 -22.43 -45.96
CA PRO A 556 0.03 -23.74 -45.57
C PRO A 556 -0.46 -23.77 -44.12
N ALA A 557 -1.51 -24.55 -43.84
CA ALA A 557 -2.14 -24.58 -42.52
C ALA A 557 -1.20 -25.03 -41.41
N GLU A 558 -0.23 -25.88 -41.75
CA GLU A 558 0.83 -26.33 -40.87
C GLU A 558 1.80 -25.19 -40.49
N GLN A 559 1.96 -24.17 -41.34
CA GLN A 559 2.89 -23.04 -41.17
C GLN A 559 2.27 -21.83 -40.48
N LYS A 560 1.04 -21.95 -39.97
CA LYS A 560 0.36 -20.89 -39.23
C LYS A 560 -0.54 -21.42 -38.12
N ILE A 561 -0.72 -20.61 -37.08
CA ILE A 561 -1.63 -20.88 -35.97
C ILE A 561 -2.41 -19.63 -35.62
N SER A 562 -3.62 -19.80 -35.09
CA SER A 562 -4.43 -18.69 -34.62
C SER A 562 -4.99 -18.97 -33.23
N PHE A 563 -4.99 -17.94 -32.39
CA PHE A 563 -5.58 -17.94 -31.06
C PHE A 563 -6.70 -16.92 -31.00
N ASN A 564 -7.86 -17.32 -30.49
CA ASN A 564 -8.91 -16.37 -30.19
C ASN A 564 -8.62 -15.71 -28.84
N ILE A 565 -8.85 -14.40 -28.78
CA ILE A 565 -8.71 -13.61 -27.56
C ILE A 565 -10.11 -13.16 -27.17
N ASN A 566 -10.54 -13.53 -25.97
CA ASN A 566 -11.83 -13.17 -25.41
C ASN A 566 -11.62 -12.58 -24.01
N ASP A 567 -12.11 -11.38 -23.79
CA ASP A 567 -11.98 -10.64 -22.53
C ASP A 567 -10.56 -10.60 -21.93
N GLY A 568 -9.57 -10.39 -22.79
CA GLY A 568 -8.17 -10.22 -22.39
C GLY A 568 -7.43 -11.54 -22.19
N GLN A 569 -8.06 -12.68 -22.51
CA GLN A 569 -7.53 -14.01 -22.28
C GLN A 569 -7.54 -14.82 -23.57
N PHE A 570 -6.50 -15.65 -23.76
CA PHE A 570 -6.56 -16.74 -24.72
C PHE A 570 -7.52 -17.83 -24.24
N ASP A 571 -7.97 -18.69 -25.15
CA ASP A 571 -8.71 -19.89 -24.78
C ASP A 571 -7.87 -20.76 -23.83
N GLU A 572 -8.47 -21.14 -22.69
CA GLU A 572 -7.78 -21.86 -21.60
C GLU A 572 -7.28 -23.24 -22.07
N VAL A 573 -8.01 -23.91 -22.96
CA VAL A 573 -7.61 -25.21 -23.51
C VAL A 573 -6.41 -25.05 -24.46
N GLU A 574 -6.42 -24.01 -25.28
CA GLU A 574 -5.31 -23.69 -26.19
C GLU A 574 -4.04 -23.32 -25.41
N LEU A 575 -4.17 -22.53 -24.33
CA LEU A 575 -3.05 -22.12 -23.49
C LEU A 575 -2.44 -23.26 -22.66
N GLU A 576 -3.27 -24.12 -22.05
CA GLU A 576 -2.77 -25.27 -21.28
C GLU A 576 -2.11 -26.32 -22.19
N SER A 577 -2.66 -26.52 -23.39
CA SER A 577 -2.01 -27.36 -24.41
C SER A 577 -0.64 -26.81 -24.81
N ALA A 578 -0.51 -25.48 -24.84
CA ALA A 578 0.75 -24.81 -25.13
C ALA A 578 1.81 -25.01 -24.05
N LYS A 579 1.43 -24.76 -22.79
CA LYS A 579 2.30 -25.02 -21.62
C LYS A 579 2.80 -26.46 -21.57
N ALA A 580 1.89 -27.43 -21.78
CA ALA A 580 2.25 -28.84 -21.76
C ALA A 580 3.30 -29.23 -22.82
N THR A 581 3.25 -28.64 -24.01
CA THR A 581 4.26 -28.93 -25.05
C THR A 581 5.58 -28.26 -24.75
N TYR A 582 5.55 -27.04 -24.19
CA TYR A 582 6.76 -26.36 -23.72
C TYR A 582 7.53 -27.20 -22.70
N ASP A 583 6.81 -27.72 -21.71
CA ASP A 583 7.38 -28.56 -20.65
C ASP A 583 8.01 -29.85 -21.20
N ASN A 584 7.65 -30.27 -22.42
CA ASN A 584 8.21 -31.43 -23.10
C ASN A 584 9.43 -31.13 -24.00
N LEU A 585 9.85 -29.87 -24.15
CA LEU A 585 11.07 -29.51 -24.88
C LEU A 585 12.35 -30.03 -24.19
N ASP A 586 13.38 -30.32 -24.97
CA ASP A 586 14.68 -30.75 -24.43
C ASP A 586 15.44 -29.60 -23.75
N THR A 587 16.44 -29.95 -22.94
CA THR A 587 17.22 -28.99 -22.15
C THR A 587 17.93 -27.94 -23.02
N SER A 588 18.39 -28.30 -24.22
CA SER A 588 19.04 -27.35 -25.14
C SER A 588 18.08 -26.31 -25.70
N MET A 589 16.84 -26.70 -25.99
CA MET A 589 15.80 -25.76 -26.43
C MET A 589 15.30 -24.88 -25.28
N LYS A 590 15.13 -25.45 -24.08
CA LYS A 590 14.75 -24.67 -22.88
C LYS A 590 15.82 -23.65 -22.49
N MET A 591 17.12 -23.96 -22.65
CA MET A 591 18.20 -22.98 -22.46
C MET A 591 18.16 -21.82 -23.48
N LEU A 592 17.51 -21.99 -24.62
CA LEU A 592 17.38 -20.95 -25.66
C LEU A 592 16.19 -20.02 -25.41
N PHE A 593 15.11 -20.54 -24.83
CA PHE A 593 13.81 -19.86 -24.75
C PHE A 593 13.33 -19.54 -23.32
N GLY A 594 13.94 -20.10 -22.27
CA GLY A 594 13.60 -19.83 -20.86
C GLY A 594 12.89 -21.00 -20.16
N ASP A 595 12.06 -20.73 -19.17
CA ASP A 595 11.06 -21.67 -18.62
C ASP A 595 9.64 -21.25 -19.05
N SER A 596 8.59 -21.91 -18.55
CA SER A 596 7.21 -21.60 -18.93
C SER A 596 6.74 -20.21 -18.44
N ASP A 597 7.47 -19.58 -17.52
CA ASP A 597 7.25 -18.18 -17.13
C ASP A 597 7.66 -17.20 -18.26
N SER A 598 8.35 -17.65 -19.31
CA SER A 598 8.58 -16.88 -20.55
C SER A 598 7.34 -16.65 -21.43
N LEU A 599 6.18 -17.24 -21.09
CA LEU A 599 4.89 -16.98 -21.76
C LEU A 599 4.24 -15.65 -21.35
N GLN A 600 4.78 -14.99 -20.34
CA GLN A 600 4.26 -13.73 -19.80
C GLN A 600 4.03 -12.61 -20.87
N PRO A 601 4.94 -12.38 -21.83
CA PRO A 601 4.70 -11.42 -22.93
C PRO A 601 3.51 -11.79 -23.82
N ALA A 602 3.25 -13.09 -24.05
CA ALA A 602 2.09 -13.55 -24.80
C ALA A 602 0.79 -13.19 -24.09
N LEU A 603 0.76 -13.36 -22.77
CA LEU A 603 -0.37 -12.96 -21.94
C LEU A 603 -0.58 -11.44 -21.99
N SER A 604 0.49 -10.65 -22.07
CA SER A 604 0.40 -9.19 -22.24
C SER A 604 -0.34 -8.79 -23.53
N ILE A 605 -0.08 -9.46 -24.66
CA ILE A 605 -0.79 -9.21 -25.93
C ILE A 605 -2.28 -9.50 -25.81
N ALA A 606 -2.66 -10.64 -25.21
CA ALA A 606 -4.07 -10.96 -24.99
C ALA A 606 -4.76 -9.86 -24.17
N ASN A 607 -4.09 -9.36 -23.13
CA ASN A 607 -4.59 -8.25 -22.31
C ASN A 607 -4.83 -6.97 -23.12
N THR A 608 -3.85 -6.58 -23.94
CA THR A 608 -3.95 -5.39 -24.80
C THR A 608 -5.10 -5.51 -25.81
N VAL A 609 -5.20 -6.65 -26.49
CA VAL A 609 -6.20 -6.87 -27.54
C VAL A 609 -7.61 -6.93 -26.96
N SER A 610 -7.79 -7.49 -25.77
CA SER A 610 -9.08 -7.71 -25.11
C SER A 610 -10.05 -8.63 -25.87
N ASN A 611 -10.44 -8.31 -27.10
CA ASN A 611 -11.25 -9.19 -27.94
C ASN A 611 -10.69 -9.19 -29.36
N GLY A 612 -10.54 -10.37 -29.95
CA GLY A 612 -10.05 -10.49 -31.32
C GLY A 612 -9.31 -11.79 -31.56
N LYS A 613 -8.28 -11.71 -32.39
CA LYS A 613 -7.57 -12.89 -32.87
C LYS A 613 -6.10 -12.58 -33.10
N LEU A 614 -5.25 -13.43 -32.56
CA LEU A 614 -3.83 -13.45 -32.85
C LEU A 614 -3.56 -14.55 -33.87
N THR A 615 -2.87 -14.23 -34.96
CA THR A 615 -2.42 -15.20 -35.97
C THR A 615 -0.92 -15.09 -36.12
N LEU A 616 -0.27 -16.24 -36.14
CA LEU A 616 1.17 -16.36 -36.28
C LEU A 616 1.49 -17.27 -37.45
N ALA A 617 2.47 -16.87 -38.26
CA ALA A 617 2.97 -17.69 -39.34
C ALA A 617 4.49 -17.70 -39.37
N PHE A 618 5.05 -18.83 -39.79
CA PHE A 618 6.49 -18.97 -40.00
C PHE A 618 6.76 -19.77 -41.26
N TYR A 619 7.53 -19.18 -42.17
CA TYR A 619 7.78 -19.71 -43.52
C TYR A 619 9.14 -19.23 -44.06
N LEU A 620 9.55 -19.76 -45.22
CA LEU A 620 10.72 -19.27 -45.96
C LEU A 620 10.28 -18.32 -47.07
N ASP A 621 10.98 -17.19 -47.23
CA ASP A 621 10.77 -16.31 -48.38
C ASP A 621 11.31 -16.93 -49.68
N SER A 622 11.15 -16.23 -50.81
CA SER A 622 11.63 -16.68 -52.11
C SER A 622 13.17 -16.80 -52.20
N ALA A 623 13.91 -16.19 -51.27
CA ALA A 623 15.35 -16.28 -51.17
C ALA A 623 15.81 -17.35 -50.15
N GLY A 624 14.88 -18.07 -49.52
CA GLY A 624 15.16 -19.08 -48.51
C GLY A 624 15.45 -18.50 -47.12
N ASN A 625 15.17 -17.23 -46.88
CA ASN A 625 15.32 -16.62 -45.56
C ASN A 625 14.12 -16.98 -44.68
N PRO A 626 14.33 -17.29 -43.38
CA PRO A 626 13.24 -17.44 -42.42
C PRO A 626 12.44 -16.14 -42.24
N VAL A 627 11.12 -16.26 -42.27
CA VAL A 627 10.17 -15.17 -42.04
C VAL A 627 9.24 -15.53 -40.88
N PHE A 628 9.10 -14.59 -39.95
CA PHE A 628 8.11 -14.64 -38.87
C PHE A 628 7.07 -13.53 -39.09
N ASP A 629 5.80 -13.91 -39.14
CA ASP A 629 4.68 -13.01 -39.42
C ASP A 629 3.66 -13.09 -38.28
N ILE A 630 3.42 -11.94 -37.64
CA ILE A 630 2.50 -11.76 -36.53
C ILE A 630 1.38 -10.87 -37.03
N GLN A 631 0.15 -11.38 -37.07
CA GLN A 631 -1.03 -10.59 -37.36
C GLN A 631 -1.98 -10.60 -36.17
N VAL A 632 -2.26 -9.42 -35.64
CA VAL A 632 -3.21 -9.18 -34.56
C VAL A 632 -4.43 -8.49 -35.13
N GLU A 633 -5.59 -9.11 -34.93
CA GLU A 633 -6.90 -8.52 -35.08
C GLU A 633 -7.44 -8.16 -33.70
N GLN A 634 -7.85 -6.91 -33.52
CA GLN A 634 -8.53 -6.42 -32.33
C GLN A 634 -9.90 -5.88 -32.71
N VAL A 635 -10.95 -6.42 -32.10
CA VAL A 635 -12.33 -5.96 -32.27
C VAL A 635 -12.59 -4.83 -31.27
N ALA A 636 -12.97 -3.66 -31.78
CA ALA A 636 -13.24 -2.49 -30.97
C ALA A 636 -14.56 -1.81 -31.38
N GLU A 637 -15.31 -1.33 -30.40
CA GLU A 637 -16.44 -0.44 -30.65
C GLU A 637 -15.94 0.98 -30.92
N THR A 638 -16.39 1.56 -32.03
CA THR A 638 -16.14 2.96 -32.40
C THR A 638 -17.44 3.75 -32.42
N SER A 639 -17.33 5.08 -32.53
CA SER A 639 -18.51 5.96 -32.73
C SER A 639 -19.38 5.59 -33.94
N THR A 640 -18.84 4.83 -34.90
CA THR A 640 -19.53 4.39 -36.13
C THR A 640 -19.98 2.93 -36.12
N GLY A 641 -19.77 2.21 -35.00
CA GLY A 641 -20.05 0.78 -34.85
C GLY A 641 -18.81 -0.05 -34.56
N GLU A 642 -18.98 -1.37 -34.50
CA GLU A 642 -17.88 -2.32 -34.33
C GLU A 642 -16.97 -2.32 -35.57
N THR A 643 -15.66 -2.30 -35.36
CA THR A 643 -14.65 -2.46 -36.41
C THR A 643 -13.54 -3.36 -35.91
N SER A 644 -12.91 -4.11 -36.82
CA SER A 644 -11.62 -4.74 -36.54
C SER A 644 -10.50 -3.75 -36.84
N ILE A 645 -9.51 -3.74 -35.96
CA ILE A 645 -8.24 -3.04 -36.08
C ILE A 645 -7.18 -4.11 -36.26
N TYR A 646 -6.31 -3.92 -37.24
CA TYR A 646 -5.27 -4.88 -37.60
C TYR A 646 -3.90 -4.27 -37.37
N THR A 647 -3.03 -5.04 -36.73
CA THR A 647 -1.59 -4.79 -36.65
C THR A 647 -0.88 -6.02 -37.16
N GLU A 648 0.00 -5.86 -38.14
CA GLU A 648 0.80 -6.94 -38.70
C GLU A 648 2.27 -6.57 -38.64
N VAL A 649 3.09 -7.51 -38.21
CA VAL A 649 4.53 -7.36 -38.03
C VAL A 649 5.21 -8.55 -38.69
N ILE A 650 6.11 -8.25 -39.64
CA ILE A 650 6.91 -9.26 -40.32
C ILE A 650 8.38 -9.03 -39.99
N TYR A 651 9.06 -10.10 -39.60
CA TYR A 651 10.50 -10.18 -39.42
C TYR A 651 11.10 -11.15 -40.45
N THR A 652 12.13 -10.72 -41.16
CA THR A 652 12.90 -11.52 -42.09
C THR A 652 14.33 -11.65 -41.58
N PHE A 653 14.76 -12.89 -41.34
CA PHE A 653 16.11 -13.20 -40.84
C PHE A 653 17.05 -13.41 -42.03
N ASN A 654 17.90 -12.42 -42.30
CA ASN A 654 18.83 -12.47 -43.43
C ASN A 654 20.07 -13.30 -43.08
N LEU A 655 20.02 -14.62 -43.30
CA LEU A 655 21.13 -15.53 -42.98
C LEU A 655 22.30 -15.47 -43.98
N ASN A 656 22.13 -14.78 -45.11
CA ASN A 656 23.09 -14.74 -46.22
C ASN A 656 23.86 -13.41 -46.36
N GLN A 657 24.01 -12.62 -45.28
CA GLN A 657 24.72 -11.34 -45.36
C GLN A 657 26.25 -11.49 -45.47
N PRO A 658 26.96 -10.57 -46.19
CA PRO A 658 28.40 -10.69 -46.46
C PRO A 658 29.30 -10.61 -45.21
N ASP A 659 28.86 -9.89 -44.19
CA ASP A 659 29.54 -9.71 -42.89
C ASP A 659 28.56 -10.09 -41.77
N PRO A 660 28.56 -11.33 -41.26
CA PRO A 660 27.69 -11.71 -40.16
C PRO A 660 28.10 -10.94 -38.89
N PRO A 661 27.16 -10.30 -38.18
CA PRO A 661 27.51 -9.61 -36.94
C PRO A 661 27.95 -10.61 -35.86
N ASP A 662 28.65 -10.09 -34.86
CA ASP A 662 29.12 -10.85 -33.70
C ASP A 662 27.97 -11.71 -33.12
N THR A 663 28.22 -13.01 -32.93
CA THR A 663 27.27 -14.00 -32.43
C THR A 663 26.61 -13.55 -31.13
N GLY A 664 27.31 -12.78 -30.29
CA GLY A 664 26.76 -12.19 -29.06
C GLY A 664 25.73 -11.08 -29.31
N ALA A 665 26.00 -10.17 -30.26
CA ALA A 665 25.06 -9.12 -30.65
C ALA A 665 23.84 -9.70 -31.39
N LEU A 666 24.06 -10.72 -32.20
CA LEU A 666 23.03 -11.49 -32.90
C LEU A 666 22.09 -12.19 -31.92
N ARG A 667 22.64 -12.90 -30.92
CA ARG A 667 21.85 -13.48 -29.82
C ARG A 667 21.04 -12.43 -29.08
N SER A 668 21.66 -11.30 -28.72
CA SER A 668 20.98 -10.22 -28.01
C SER A 668 19.83 -9.62 -28.82
N THR A 669 20.05 -9.30 -30.11
CA THR A 669 19.02 -8.77 -31.00
C THR A 669 17.89 -9.78 -31.24
N VAL A 670 18.23 -11.05 -31.45
CA VAL A 670 17.23 -12.11 -31.64
C VAL A 670 16.47 -12.39 -30.33
N ILE A 671 17.12 -12.39 -29.17
CA ILE A 671 16.45 -12.51 -27.86
C ILE A 671 15.61 -11.26 -27.55
N THR A 672 15.99 -10.07 -28.02
CA THR A 672 15.22 -8.83 -27.80
C THR A 672 14.00 -8.77 -28.73
N VAL A 673 14.19 -9.07 -30.01
CA VAL A 673 13.12 -9.12 -31.04
C VAL A 673 12.17 -10.28 -30.78
N LEU A 674 12.71 -11.44 -30.41
CA LEU A 674 11.90 -12.59 -30.07
C LEU A 674 11.42 -12.52 -28.61
N GLY A 675 12.04 -11.83 -27.67
CA GLY A 675 11.70 -11.84 -26.23
C GLY A 675 10.25 -11.47 -25.91
N ALA A 676 9.74 -10.42 -26.55
CA ALA A 676 8.32 -10.04 -26.48
C ALA A 676 7.38 -10.98 -27.27
N SER A 677 7.96 -11.75 -28.19
CA SER A 677 7.30 -12.66 -29.14
C SER A 677 7.55 -14.15 -28.81
N VAL A 678 8.32 -14.50 -27.77
CA VAL A 678 8.95 -15.83 -27.60
C VAL A 678 7.89 -16.83 -27.22
N GLY A 679 6.97 -16.45 -26.34
CA GLY A 679 5.81 -17.28 -26.02
C GLY A 679 4.92 -17.56 -27.24
N LEU A 680 4.83 -16.60 -28.17
CA LEU A 680 4.14 -16.73 -29.45
C LEU A 680 4.91 -17.62 -30.44
N LEU A 681 6.22 -17.47 -30.57
CA LEU A 681 7.04 -18.36 -31.40
C LEU A 681 7.03 -19.81 -30.90
N LEU A 682 6.92 -20.01 -29.59
CA LEU A 682 6.78 -21.34 -29.00
C LEU A 682 5.41 -21.96 -29.32
N LEU A 683 4.34 -21.15 -29.34
CA LEU A 683 3.02 -21.54 -29.84
C LEU A 683 3.03 -21.94 -31.34
N VAL A 684 3.93 -21.37 -32.14
CA VAL A 684 4.17 -21.78 -33.54
C VAL A 684 4.99 -23.08 -33.62
N LEU A 685 5.99 -23.26 -32.75
CA LEU A 685 6.72 -24.53 -32.62
C LEU A 685 5.81 -25.69 -32.18
N LEU A 686 4.78 -25.39 -31.39
CA LEU A 686 3.70 -26.30 -30.98
C LEU A 686 2.90 -26.91 -32.15
N ALA A 687 2.67 -26.14 -33.23
CA ALA A 687 2.01 -26.65 -34.43
C ALA A 687 2.84 -27.72 -35.17
N ALA A 688 4.17 -27.76 -34.94
CA ALA A 688 5.06 -28.77 -35.52
C ALA A 688 4.74 -30.21 -35.05
N SER A 689 3.92 -30.38 -34.01
CA SER A 689 3.50 -31.71 -33.51
C SER A 689 2.31 -32.33 -34.27
N PHE A 690 1.67 -31.60 -35.20
CA PHE A 690 0.42 -32.06 -35.85
C PHE A 690 0.49 -32.35 -37.37
N GLY A 691 1.61 -32.15 -38.07
CA GLY A 691 1.63 -32.31 -39.54
C GLY A 691 2.95 -32.83 -40.14
N THR A 692 2.86 -33.83 -41.02
CA THR A 692 3.98 -34.52 -41.70
C THR A 692 4.78 -33.68 -42.71
N GLY A 693 4.59 -32.35 -42.76
CA GLY A 693 5.20 -31.43 -43.74
C GLY A 693 6.20 -30.43 -43.18
N PHE A 694 6.42 -30.39 -41.86
CA PHE A 694 7.19 -29.33 -41.19
C PHE A 694 8.72 -29.49 -41.22
N GLY A 695 9.25 -30.52 -41.89
CA GLY A 695 10.66 -30.91 -41.81
C GLY A 695 11.65 -29.81 -42.22
N GLU A 696 11.38 -29.10 -43.32
CA GLU A 696 12.27 -28.04 -43.84
C GLU A 696 12.22 -26.78 -42.95
N VAL A 697 11.05 -26.47 -42.41
CA VAL A 697 10.81 -25.34 -41.52
C VAL A 697 11.45 -25.56 -40.15
N LEU A 698 11.27 -26.76 -39.58
CA LEU A 698 11.96 -27.19 -38.36
C LEU A 698 13.47 -27.22 -38.57
N THR A 699 13.95 -27.65 -39.73
CA THR A 699 15.39 -27.59 -40.07
C THR A 699 15.89 -26.15 -40.13
N ALA A 700 15.10 -25.20 -40.65
CA ALA A 700 15.46 -23.79 -40.66
C ALA A 700 15.47 -23.17 -39.24
N ILE A 701 14.50 -23.53 -38.38
CA ILE A 701 14.49 -23.11 -36.98
C ILE A 701 15.67 -23.72 -36.21
N LEU A 702 15.96 -25.00 -36.42
CA LEU A 702 17.12 -25.68 -35.85
C LEU A 702 18.44 -25.12 -36.39
N ALA A 703 18.50 -24.72 -37.66
CA ALA A 703 19.66 -24.06 -38.25
C ALA A 703 19.84 -22.65 -37.67
N LEU A 704 18.75 -21.91 -37.45
CA LEU A 704 18.77 -20.62 -36.74
C LEU A 704 19.23 -20.81 -35.29
N GLY A 705 18.70 -21.81 -34.59
CA GLY A 705 19.12 -22.18 -33.23
C GLY A 705 20.59 -22.61 -33.17
N ALA A 706 21.04 -23.45 -34.09
CA ALA A 706 22.43 -23.88 -34.20
C ALA A 706 23.37 -22.70 -34.49
N PHE A 707 22.98 -21.82 -35.42
CA PHE A 707 23.68 -20.58 -35.74
C PHE A 707 23.76 -19.62 -34.54
N LEU A 708 22.67 -19.51 -33.77
CA LEU A 708 22.66 -18.77 -32.51
C LEU A 708 23.59 -19.41 -31.48
N THR A 709 23.61 -20.75 -31.35
CA THR A 709 24.43 -21.46 -30.33
C THR A 709 25.92 -21.59 -30.67
N ALA A 710 26.34 -21.38 -31.92
CA ALA A 710 27.74 -21.43 -32.32
C ALA A 710 28.53 -20.30 -31.63
N SER A 711 29.55 -20.71 -30.86
CA SER A 711 30.42 -19.87 -30.03
C SER A 711 31.39 -19.04 -30.85
#